data_AF-A0A0D0BC19-F1
#
_entry.id   AF-A0A0D0BC19-F1
#
_cell.length_a   1.000
_cell.length_b   1.000
_cell.length_c   1.000
_cell.angle_alpha   90.00
_cell.angle_beta   90.00
_cell.angle_gamma   90.00
#
_symmetry.space_group_name_H-M   'P 1'
#
loop_
_entity.id
_entity.type
_entity.pdbx_description
1 polymer ?
#
loop_
_entity_poly.entity_id
_entity_poly.type
_entity_poly.pdbx_seq_one_letter_code
_entity_poly.pdbx_strand_id
1 'polypeptide(L)'
;MAFASRLIRHSCKTPPGVPDQTRSPLIKGPNRRVTAVLPGLMYQSSIRPQMLRQFQSSLDSNCETSPPPSNALAHSQTIQPPAIPLAVRSPYVQAYLAHTSTSTPNNSVQNWPNFWTTKHTLGWCGLLRVDNASYLWQGDPKGLTLNNNATLNNAILESYQVTPTRTIFNLTAGNMAINITFLSPIESDDLLLQSFPFTYIFLEASSTDGNSHSLQVYEDISGEWISFNANDIMQWNTTTSNSIIYHEAQRSPPEFMTELNNMTEDGAVYHVTSLNEGNRVTYQSSQDTLTRSAFLNNGTLANTQDTTFRAIQDRWPVLAFCNDLGIIKSTSSPVVWAIGVVRNPNIVYTRISGNQNRIPYFFTKYNDVPTAMLDFMNNASDALNRAIALDEKITSDASNISSEYVDLVSLASRQVMAGMEITVGKDSNQQVNESDILIFMKDIGNSQRTNPVETLYAAFPAILYINLSWAGYLLEPLLQFESSPLYADNFAAGDLGSNFPSAFGNDNPDPFSAMEYTAEMLIMVWAHASFSGDGSLLSLYYSTLREWTEWLIEQHPSKPDDATLDGLSNPNMTNLAISGILAIRAMAKISEVVGEADDHNNYLKNATSLVSQWQILAGSSGHLTTTYNDLGSWALIYNLYADKLLRFNLVDSSIYDNQTSWYSNFANSASSSVYGLQFEGSQKTAMSHWTLFTAGTVTDNNTRDSLISGVYTAASNRQSFIVFPTTYSITNGSLQTGAASPAQGAMYALLALNLPNKTVSATQIGSGTNGSQSKKSNTGAIAGGVIGGVAFIAILALAVFLYRRYTRKIIGLDEDEKSSRSFFSILFGSKQVRSTPREQPLDQYHIEPYTDSGSQPRPSTSGYTTSSVPLSPESALPRNAGKNRQGPGSSVTALTSSEAGSSTVAAGLREEVQNLRREMEEMRMRAQYGPSPGSEYGPPPEYV
;
A
#
# COMPACT_ATOMS: atom_id res chain seq x y z
N MET A 1 1.89 -67.70 12.06
CA MET A 1 2.27 -67.22 13.41
C MET A 1 2.21 -65.69 13.40
N ALA A 2 1.83 -64.95 14.44
CA ALA A 2 1.00 -65.19 15.63
C ALA A 2 0.85 -63.84 16.39
N PHE A 3 -0.27 -63.47 17.05
CA PHE A 3 -1.63 -63.99 16.98
C PHE A 3 -2.66 -62.88 17.32
N ALA A 4 -3.79 -62.93 16.61
CA ALA A 4 -5.10 -62.28 16.74
C ALA A 4 -5.63 -61.94 18.16
N SER A 5 -6.61 -61.04 18.30
CA SER A 5 -8.08 -61.31 18.11
C SER A 5 -8.91 -60.04 18.38
N ARG A 6 -10.19 -59.84 18.01
CA ARG A 6 -11.23 -60.40 17.07
C ARG A 6 -12.32 -59.29 17.02
N LEU A 7 -12.90 -58.82 15.92
CA LEU A 7 -13.65 -59.48 14.83
C LEU A 7 -15.01 -60.09 15.25
N ILE A 8 -16.11 -59.45 14.86
CA ILE A 8 -17.40 -60.06 14.44
C ILE A 8 -17.98 -59.21 13.29
N ARG A 9 -18.64 -59.87 12.32
CA ARG A 9 -19.42 -59.29 11.20
C ARG A 9 -20.80 -59.95 11.18
N HIS A 10 -21.76 -59.38 10.43
CA HIS A 10 -22.78 -60.02 9.56
C HIS A 10 -24.06 -59.15 9.47
N SER A 11 -24.86 -59.13 8.40
CA SER A 11 -24.68 -59.56 6.99
C SER A 11 -25.80 -58.96 6.12
N CYS A 12 -25.60 -58.82 4.81
CA CYS A 12 -26.68 -58.52 3.86
C CYS A 12 -27.52 -59.75 3.49
N LYS A 13 -28.83 -59.57 3.23
CA LYS A 13 -29.62 -60.30 2.20
C LYS A 13 -31.05 -59.75 2.01
N THR A 14 -31.47 -59.65 0.75
CA THR A 14 -32.86 -59.58 0.23
C THR A 14 -33.16 -60.90 -0.54
N PRO A 15 -34.27 -61.13 -1.29
CA PRO A 15 -35.59 -60.46 -1.48
C PRO A 15 -36.76 -61.49 -1.15
N PRO A 16 -37.93 -61.66 -1.85
CA PRO A 16 -38.77 -60.84 -2.78
C PRO A 16 -40.34 -60.89 -2.57
N GLY A 17 -41.11 -60.04 -3.29
CA GLY A 17 -42.33 -60.42 -4.07
C GLY A 17 -43.80 -60.29 -3.54
N VAL A 18 -44.51 -59.18 -3.87
CA VAL A 18 -45.64 -59.01 -4.87
C VAL A 18 -46.64 -60.21 -5.13
N PRO A 19 -47.98 -60.07 -5.46
CA PRO A 19 -48.90 -58.92 -5.77
C PRO A 19 -50.24 -58.90 -4.92
N ASP A 20 -51.28 -58.05 -5.12
CA ASP A 20 -52.37 -58.08 -6.16
C ASP A 20 -53.32 -56.82 -6.17
N GLN A 21 -54.43 -56.85 -6.94
CA GLN A 21 -55.17 -55.70 -7.54
C GLN A 21 -56.52 -55.26 -6.92
N THR A 22 -56.99 -54.03 -7.26
CA THR A 22 -58.26 -53.66 -7.96
C THR A 22 -58.69 -52.19 -7.68
N ARG A 23 -59.64 -51.52 -8.36
CA ARG A 23 -59.89 -51.18 -9.79
C ARG A 23 -61.15 -50.25 -9.89
N SER A 24 -60.98 -48.94 -10.16
CA SER A 24 -61.92 -48.07 -10.97
C SER A 24 -63.36 -47.76 -10.43
N PRO A 25 -64.27 -46.98 -11.10
CA PRO A 25 -64.17 -45.99 -12.22
C PRO A 25 -65.06 -44.67 -12.17
N LEU A 26 -64.72 -43.64 -13.00
CA LEU A 26 -65.60 -42.62 -13.70
C LEU A 26 -66.43 -41.58 -12.85
N ILE A 27 -67.06 -40.46 -13.32
CA ILE A 27 -67.69 -39.93 -14.59
C ILE A 27 -67.41 -38.38 -14.84
N LYS A 28 -67.92 -37.79 -15.95
CA LYS A 28 -67.60 -36.50 -16.66
C LYS A 28 -68.45 -35.22 -16.35
N GLY A 29 -67.82 -34.01 -16.41
CA GLY A 29 -68.25 -32.69 -17.01
C GLY A 29 -69.62 -32.01 -16.67
N PRO A 30 -70.07 -30.90 -17.36
CA PRO A 30 -69.37 -29.90 -18.22
C PRO A 30 -69.87 -28.38 -18.17
N ASN A 31 -69.16 -27.45 -18.87
CA ASN A 31 -69.60 -26.21 -19.59
C ASN A 31 -70.40 -25.02 -18.94
N ARG A 32 -69.91 -23.75 -19.10
CA ARG A 32 -70.49 -22.67 -19.97
C ARG A 32 -69.66 -21.34 -20.07
N ARG A 33 -70.10 -20.36 -20.91
CA ARG A 33 -69.39 -19.11 -21.36
C ARG A 33 -70.24 -17.81 -21.25
N VAL A 34 -69.57 -16.64 -21.16
CA VAL A 34 -69.88 -15.30 -21.81
C VAL A 34 -68.55 -14.48 -21.86
N THR A 35 -68.11 -13.64 -22.83
CA THR A 35 -68.36 -13.44 -24.30
C THR A 35 -68.98 -12.09 -24.80
N ALA A 36 -68.27 -10.95 -24.71
CA ALA A 36 -68.43 -9.70 -25.53
C ALA A 36 -67.32 -8.63 -25.24
N VAL A 37 -67.01 -7.55 -26.01
CA VAL A 37 -66.94 -7.21 -27.47
C VAL A 37 -65.96 -5.99 -27.68
N LEU A 38 -65.32 -5.92 -28.86
CA LEU A 38 -64.47 -4.91 -29.58
C LEU A 38 -64.86 -3.38 -29.53
N PRO A 39 -64.14 -2.40 -30.18
CA PRO A 39 -62.69 -2.21 -30.53
C PRO A 39 -62.12 -0.73 -30.50
N GLY A 40 -60.82 -0.55 -30.81
CA GLY A 40 -60.25 0.64 -31.53
C GLY A 40 -59.02 1.32 -30.90
N LEU A 41 -58.21 2.16 -31.56
CA LEU A 41 -57.79 2.29 -32.99
C LEU A 41 -56.67 3.38 -33.11
N MET A 42 -55.51 3.08 -33.74
CA MET A 42 -54.39 4.02 -34.07
C MET A 42 -53.64 4.66 -32.84
N TYR A 43 -52.46 5.30 -32.96
CA TYR A 43 -51.58 5.65 -34.11
C TYR A 43 -50.08 5.32 -33.79
N GLN A 44 -49.19 5.47 -34.77
CA GLN A 44 -47.75 5.16 -34.73
C GLN A 44 -46.88 6.12 -33.89
N SER A 45 -45.80 5.59 -33.30
CA SER A 45 -44.43 6.09 -33.55
C SER A 45 -43.39 4.98 -33.28
N SER A 46 -42.15 5.18 -33.73
CA SER A 46 -41.07 4.18 -33.71
C SER A 46 -39.78 4.81 -33.16
N ILE A 47 -38.85 4.01 -32.62
CA ILE A 47 -37.46 3.84 -33.12
C ILE A 47 -36.59 3.06 -32.11
N ARG A 48 -35.57 2.34 -32.63
CA ARG A 48 -34.40 1.71 -31.92
C ARG A 48 -34.65 0.35 -31.21
N PRO A 49 -33.61 -0.53 -31.12
CA PRO A 49 -33.28 -1.38 -32.27
C PRO A 49 -33.03 -2.88 -31.95
N GLN A 50 -32.93 -3.68 -33.00
CA GLN A 50 -32.29 -5.01 -33.02
C GLN A 50 -30.77 -4.83 -33.30
N MET A 51 -29.85 -5.79 -33.12
CA MET A 51 -29.96 -7.23 -32.83
C MET A 51 -28.90 -7.64 -31.79
N LEU A 52 -29.19 -8.68 -31.01
CA LEU A 52 -28.18 -9.48 -30.30
C LEU A 52 -28.55 -10.97 -30.51
N ARG A 53 -27.92 -11.62 -31.50
CA ARG A 53 -28.15 -13.04 -31.87
C ARG A 53 -26.94 -13.69 -32.55
N GLN A 54 -26.02 -14.20 -31.74
CA GLN A 54 -25.28 -15.45 -31.99
C GLN A 54 -24.72 -15.94 -30.65
N PHE A 55 -24.31 -17.22 -30.57
CA PHE A 55 -23.90 -17.92 -29.34
C PHE A 55 -25.00 -18.14 -28.28
N GLN A 56 -26.02 -18.94 -28.63
CA GLN A 56 -26.83 -19.68 -27.65
C GLN A 56 -27.28 -21.02 -28.25
N SER A 57 -26.38 -22.02 -28.30
CA SER A 57 -26.72 -23.38 -28.76
C SER A 57 -25.81 -24.49 -28.19
N SER A 58 -25.31 -24.32 -26.96
CA SER A 58 -24.71 -25.41 -26.16
C SER A 58 -24.64 -24.97 -24.70
N LEU A 59 -25.53 -25.52 -23.86
CA LEU A 59 -25.55 -25.58 -22.39
C LEU A 59 -27.03 -25.68 -21.95
N ASP A 60 -27.61 -26.88 -22.09
CA ASP A 60 -28.98 -27.15 -21.62
C ASP A 60 -29.17 -28.67 -21.34
N SER A 61 -28.20 -29.25 -20.63
CA SER A 61 -28.25 -30.65 -20.18
C SER A 61 -27.26 -30.92 -19.05
N ASN A 62 -27.66 -30.62 -17.80
CA ASN A 62 -27.52 -31.47 -16.61
C ASN A 62 -27.82 -30.64 -15.35
N CYS A 63 -28.97 -30.90 -14.73
CA CYS A 63 -29.28 -30.41 -13.39
C CYS A 63 -28.94 -31.52 -12.39
N GLU A 64 -27.72 -31.51 -11.87
CA GLU A 64 -27.33 -32.26 -10.68
C GLU A 64 -26.86 -31.27 -9.61
N THR A 65 -27.08 -31.60 -8.34
CA THR A 65 -26.81 -30.72 -7.21
C THR A 65 -25.32 -30.55 -6.99
N SER A 66 -24.80 -29.33 -7.13
CA SER A 66 -23.46 -28.98 -6.68
C SER A 66 -23.25 -29.38 -5.21
N PRO A 67 -22.19 -30.14 -4.88
CA PRO A 67 -21.69 -30.21 -3.52
C PRO A 67 -21.30 -28.80 -3.01
N PRO A 68 -21.10 -28.60 -1.69
CA PRO A 68 -20.35 -27.43 -1.23
C PRO A 68 -18.98 -27.37 -1.92
N PRO A 69 -18.39 -26.17 -2.10
CA PRO A 69 -17.11 -26.03 -2.79
C PRO A 69 -16.08 -26.99 -2.18
N SER A 70 -15.59 -27.92 -3.01
CA SER A 70 -14.58 -28.88 -2.58
C SER A 70 -13.34 -28.13 -2.13
N ASN A 71 -12.88 -28.37 -0.90
CA ASN A 71 -11.68 -27.74 -0.34
C ASN A 71 -10.56 -27.70 -1.39
N ALA A 72 -10.29 -26.50 -1.92
CA ALA A 72 -8.97 -26.20 -2.45
C ALA A 72 -7.94 -26.54 -1.36
N LEU A 73 -6.71 -26.86 -1.75
CA LEU A 73 -5.66 -27.27 -0.81
C LEU A 73 -5.29 -26.10 0.12
N ALA A 74 -6.07 -25.96 1.20
CA ALA A 74 -5.85 -25.02 2.27
C ALA A 74 -4.53 -25.38 2.94
N HIS A 75 -3.46 -24.75 2.45
CA HIS A 75 -2.18 -24.75 3.13
C HIS A 75 -2.44 -24.25 4.55
N SER A 76 -2.21 -25.13 5.52
CA SER A 76 -2.53 -24.86 6.91
C SER A 76 -1.62 -23.74 7.40
N GLN A 77 -2.14 -22.52 7.40
CA GLN A 77 -1.46 -21.37 7.98
C GLN A 77 -1.19 -21.66 9.46
N THR A 78 0.07 -21.50 9.86
CA THR A 78 0.59 -21.94 11.16
C THR A 78 0.83 -20.78 12.12
N ILE A 79 0.95 -19.56 11.60
CA ILE A 79 1.30 -18.37 12.37
C ILE A 79 0.28 -18.08 13.46
N GLN A 80 0.80 -17.84 14.66
CA GLN A 80 0.03 -17.40 15.82
C GLN A 80 0.62 -16.06 16.28
N PRO A 81 0.31 -14.94 15.59
CA PRO A 81 0.96 -13.67 15.83
C PRO A 81 0.52 -13.07 17.18
N PRO A 82 1.39 -12.31 17.87
CA PRO A 82 1.05 -11.62 19.12
C PRO A 82 -0.09 -10.61 18.98
N ALA A 83 -0.31 -10.10 17.77
CA ALA A 83 -1.40 -9.21 17.40
C ALA A 83 -2.12 -9.78 16.17
N ILE A 84 -3.35 -10.24 16.35
CA ILE A 84 -4.20 -10.73 15.27
C ILE A 84 -4.86 -9.53 14.58
N PRO A 85 -4.68 -9.30 13.27
CA PRO A 85 -5.33 -8.18 12.57
C PRO A 85 -6.85 -8.42 12.49
N LEU A 86 -7.67 -7.44 12.86
CA LEU A 86 -9.12 -7.50 12.63
C LEU A 86 -9.50 -6.59 11.46
N ALA A 87 -9.38 -5.27 11.67
CA ALA A 87 -9.72 -4.24 10.69
C ALA A 87 -8.50 -3.35 10.44
N VAL A 88 -7.79 -3.54 9.34
CA VAL A 88 -6.49 -2.90 9.05
C VAL A 88 -6.48 -2.45 7.59
N ARG A 89 -6.73 -1.15 7.35
CA ARG A 89 -7.21 -0.66 6.04
C ARG A 89 -6.68 0.69 5.56
N SER A 90 -6.35 1.59 6.48
CA SER A 90 -5.77 2.93 6.25
C SER A 90 -4.99 3.33 7.52
N PRO A 91 -4.25 4.46 7.55
CA PRO A 91 -3.45 4.82 8.71
C PRO A 91 -4.22 4.88 10.03
N TYR A 92 -5.52 5.24 9.96
CA TYR A 92 -6.41 5.43 11.10
C TYR A 92 -7.38 4.26 11.35
N VAL A 93 -7.57 3.35 10.38
CA VAL A 93 -8.42 2.15 10.54
C VAL A 93 -7.52 0.95 10.78
N GLN A 94 -7.16 0.72 12.05
CA GLN A 94 -6.22 -0.32 12.47
C GLN A 94 -6.57 -0.90 13.85
N ALA A 95 -7.37 -1.97 13.88
CA ALA A 95 -7.73 -2.72 15.08
C ALA A 95 -7.07 -4.11 15.10
N TYR A 96 -6.36 -4.42 16.19
CA TYR A 96 -5.69 -5.69 16.43
C TYR A 96 -6.12 -6.31 17.77
N LEU A 97 -6.27 -7.63 17.80
CA LEU A 97 -6.59 -8.41 19.01
C LEU A 97 -5.33 -9.03 19.61
N ALA A 98 -5.16 -8.94 20.92
CA ALA A 98 -3.98 -9.47 21.61
C ALA A 98 -4.00 -11.00 21.76
N HIS A 99 -2.94 -11.68 21.31
CA HIS A 99 -2.72 -13.11 21.49
C HIS A 99 -1.30 -13.39 22.01
N THR A 100 -1.04 -13.05 23.27
CA THR A 100 0.23 -13.30 23.97
C THR A 100 0.32 -14.73 24.53
N SER A 101 1.49 -15.12 25.05
CA SER A 101 1.76 -16.41 25.70
C SER A 101 0.98 -16.62 27.01
N THR A 102 0.50 -15.54 27.63
CA THR A 102 -0.44 -15.57 28.77
C THR A 102 -1.90 -15.73 28.34
N SER A 103 -2.16 -15.74 27.03
CA SER A 103 -3.48 -15.98 26.44
C SER A 103 -3.53 -17.27 25.61
N THR A 104 -4.74 -17.78 25.50
CA THR A 104 -5.18 -18.79 24.54
C THR A 104 -6.14 -18.10 23.57
N PRO A 105 -6.36 -18.61 22.34
CA PRO A 105 -7.33 -18.01 21.42
C PRO A 105 -8.70 -17.77 22.09
N ASN A 106 -9.14 -18.72 22.91
CA ASN A 106 -10.36 -18.66 23.71
C ASN A 106 -10.48 -17.46 24.67
N ASN A 107 -9.39 -17.00 25.29
CA ASN A 107 -9.43 -15.81 26.14
C ASN A 107 -8.82 -14.56 25.48
N SER A 108 -8.21 -14.67 24.29
CA SER A 108 -7.84 -13.54 23.44
C SER A 108 -9.07 -12.73 23.04
N VAL A 109 -10.14 -13.39 22.58
CA VAL A 109 -11.43 -12.75 22.22
C VAL A 109 -12.18 -12.13 23.42
N GLN A 110 -11.79 -12.47 24.66
CA GLN A 110 -12.31 -11.87 25.90
C GLN A 110 -11.53 -10.61 26.32
N ASN A 111 -10.85 -9.95 25.38
CA ASN A 111 -10.23 -8.64 25.55
C ASN A 111 -10.78 -7.69 24.49
N TRP A 112 -10.65 -6.39 24.73
CA TRP A 112 -10.89 -5.39 23.69
C TRP A 112 -9.79 -5.44 22.63
N PRO A 113 -10.13 -5.32 21.33
CA PRO A 113 -9.19 -4.89 20.30
C PRO A 113 -8.52 -3.57 20.68
N ASN A 114 -7.33 -3.33 20.15
CA ASN A 114 -6.56 -2.11 20.38
C ASN A 114 -6.12 -1.51 19.04
N PHE A 115 -5.85 -0.20 19.05
CA PHE A 115 -5.16 0.47 17.96
C PHE A 115 -3.73 -0.08 17.81
N TRP A 116 -3.11 0.06 16.64
CA TRP A 116 -1.81 -0.55 16.32
C TRP A 116 -0.68 -0.22 17.32
N THR A 117 -0.78 0.91 18.02
CA THR A 117 0.18 1.35 19.05
C THR A 117 0.13 0.52 20.35
N THR A 118 -0.76 -0.47 20.42
CA THR A 118 -1.02 -1.43 21.53
C THR A 118 -1.25 -0.80 22.92
N LYS A 119 -1.60 0.50 22.94
CA LYS A 119 -1.81 1.32 24.14
C LYS A 119 -3.17 2.02 24.18
N HIS A 120 -3.98 1.86 23.14
CA HIS A 120 -5.30 2.49 23.03
C HIS A 120 -6.35 1.43 22.74
N THR A 121 -7.32 1.31 23.64
CA THR A 121 -8.47 0.43 23.49
C THR A 121 -9.34 0.91 22.33
N LEU A 122 -9.73 0.00 21.45
CA LEU A 122 -10.81 0.22 20.50
C LEU A 122 -12.00 -0.61 20.98
N GLY A 123 -12.86 0.00 21.81
CA GLY A 123 -14.04 -0.64 22.35
C GLY A 123 -14.90 -1.20 21.23
N TRP A 124 -15.01 -2.52 21.21
CA TRP A 124 -15.66 -3.29 20.16
C TRP A 124 -16.23 -4.56 20.79
N CYS A 125 -17.55 -4.62 20.96
CA CYS A 125 -18.25 -5.65 21.73
C CYS A 125 -19.11 -6.52 20.83
N GLY A 126 -18.92 -7.83 20.92
CA GLY A 126 -19.68 -8.84 20.19
C GLY A 126 -20.47 -9.74 21.13
N LEU A 127 -21.80 -9.78 20.99
CA LEU A 127 -22.69 -10.58 21.84
C LEU A 127 -23.65 -11.45 21.01
N LEU A 128 -24.06 -12.60 21.54
CA LEU A 128 -25.06 -13.50 20.95
C LEU A 128 -26.11 -13.90 21.98
N ARG A 129 -27.28 -14.32 21.50
CA ARG A 129 -28.24 -15.14 22.26
C ARG A 129 -28.61 -16.37 21.44
N VAL A 130 -28.37 -17.55 21.99
CA VAL A 130 -28.72 -18.86 21.40
C VAL A 130 -29.74 -19.52 22.32
N ASP A 131 -30.97 -19.73 21.84
CA ASP A 131 -32.11 -20.24 22.63
C ASP A 131 -32.34 -19.48 23.96
N ASN A 132 -32.06 -18.16 23.95
CA ASN A 132 -32.03 -17.22 25.09
C ASN A 132 -30.85 -17.38 26.07
N ALA A 133 -29.94 -18.34 25.89
CA ALA A 133 -28.66 -18.34 26.59
C ALA A 133 -27.73 -17.28 26.00
N SER A 134 -27.09 -16.48 26.85
CA SER A 134 -26.24 -15.34 26.46
C SER A 134 -24.79 -15.76 26.25
N TYR A 135 -24.16 -15.26 25.18
CA TYR A 135 -22.74 -15.51 24.87
C TYR A 135 -22.00 -14.22 24.48
N LEU A 136 -20.73 -14.11 24.89
CA LEU A 136 -19.74 -13.12 24.47
C LEU A 136 -18.89 -13.71 23.33
N TRP A 137 -18.79 -13.03 22.19
CA TRP A 137 -17.93 -13.43 21.07
C TRP A 137 -16.72 -12.50 20.84
N GLN A 138 -16.78 -11.24 21.28
CA GLN A 138 -15.63 -10.32 21.30
C GLN A 138 -15.75 -9.24 22.38
N GLY A 139 -14.63 -8.81 22.96
CA GLY A 139 -14.55 -7.68 23.91
C GLY A 139 -14.54 -8.10 25.38
N ASP A 140 -14.61 -7.13 26.30
CA ASP A 140 -14.66 -7.39 27.75
C ASP A 140 -15.67 -6.51 28.51
N PRO A 141 -16.99 -6.65 28.23
CA PRO A 141 -18.02 -5.79 28.80
C PRO A 141 -18.26 -6.07 30.30
N LYS A 142 -17.93 -5.09 31.16
CA LYS A 142 -18.18 -5.13 32.61
C LYS A 142 -19.52 -4.47 32.98
N GLY A 143 -19.97 -4.66 34.21
CA GLY A 143 -21.12 -3.93 34.78
C GLY A 143 -22.49 -4.27 34.18
N LEU A 144 -22.60 -5.34 33.39
CA LEU A 144 -23.85 -5.80 32.79
C LEU A 144 -24.86 -6.27 33.86
N THR A 145 -26.14 -6.01 33.62
CA THR A 145 -27.25 -6.39 34.51
C THR A 145 -28.19 -7.35 33.79
N LEU A 146 -28.20 -8.61 34.21
CA LEU A 146 -28.94 -9.70 33.56
C LEU A 146 -30.12 -10.19 34.43
N ASN A 147 -31.28 -10.32 33.78
CA ASN A 147 -32.52 -10.81 34.39
C ASN A 147 -32.34 -12.22 34.95
N ASN A 148 -33.06 -12.51 36.04
CA ASN A 148 -33.10 -13.84 36.70
C ASN A 148 -31.71 -14.40 37.11
N ASN A 149 -30.70 -13.53 37.28
CA ASN A 149 -29.30 -13.92 37.50
C ASN A 149 -28.72 -14.78 36.36
N ALA A 150 -29.18 -14.60 35.12
CA ALA A 150 -28.62 -15.29 33.96
C ALA A 150 -27.12 -15.00 33.80
N THR A 151 -26.36 -15.99 33.37
CA THR A 151 -24.91 -15.89 33.16
C THR A 151 -24.60 -15.51 31.71
N LEU A 152 -23.70 -14.56 31.51
CA LEU A 152 -23.03 -14.36 30.23
C LEU A 152 -21.95 -15.43 30.08
N ASN A 153 -22.15 -16.35 29.14
CA ASN A 153 -21.14 -17.36 28.79
C ASN A 153 -20.16 -16.76 27.78
N ASN A 154 -19.05 -17.44 27.52
CA ASN A 154 -18.18 -17.12 26.39
C ASN A 154 -18.48 -18.07 25.23
N ALA A 155 -18.42 -17.56 24.01
CA ALA A 155 -18.25 -18.42 22.84
C ALA A 155 -16.83 -19.01 22.86
N ILE A 156 -16.68 -20.24 22.37
CA ILE A 156 -15.40 -20.97 22.34
C ILE A 156 -14.78 -20.72 20.97
N LEU A 157 -13.62 -20.06 20.89
CA LEU A 157 -12.85 -19.93 19.66
C LEU A 157 -12.09 -21.24 19.40
N GLU A 158 -12.64 -22.08 18.54
CA GLU A 158 -12.10 -23.40 18.20
C GLU A 158 -10.83 -23.26 17.33
N SER A 159 -10.82 -22.30 16.42
CA SER A 159 -9.68 -22.00 15.54
C SER A 159 -9.81 -20.60 14.93
N TYR A 160 -8.70 -20.05 14.44
CA TYR A 160 -8.70 -18.87 13.58
C TYR A 160 -7.70 -19.00 12.42
N GLN A 161 -7.91 -18.20 11.38
CA GLN A 161 -7.05 -18.11 10.19
C GLN A 161 -6.73 -16.64 9.88
N VAL A 162 -5.52 -16.35 9.37
CA VAL A 162 -5.05 -14.99 9.01
C VAL A 162 -4.51 -15.02 7.58
N THR A 163 -5.35 -14.66 6.62
CA THR A 163 -5.00 -14.58 5.19
C THR A 163 -4.51 -13.16 4.83
N PRO A 164 -3.99 -12.91 3.61
CA PRO A 164 -3.58 -11.58 3.18
C PRO A 164 -4.62 -10.47 3.41
N THR A 165 -5.91 -10.74 3.12
CA THR A 165 -7.01 -9.76 3.22
C THR A 165 -7.96 -9.98 4.41
N ARG A 166 -8.08 -11.22 4.91
CA ARG A 166 -9.10 -11.62 5.89
C ARG A 166 -8.52 -12.21 7.18
N THR A 167 -9.29 -12.10 8.24
CA THR A 167 -9.12 -12.88 9.46
C THR A 167 -10.43 -13.61 9.74
N ILE A 168 -10.38 -14.91 9.97
CA ILE A 168 -11.57 -15.77 10.10
C ILE A 168 -11.52 -16.43 11.48
N PHE A 169 -12.57 -16.27 12.28
CA PHE A 169 -12.76 -16.91 13.58
C PHE A 169 -13.86 -17.96 13.49
N ASN A 170 -13.56 -19.20 13.89
CA ASN A 170 -14.54 -20.30 13.97
C ASN A 170 -14.89 -20.51 15.44
N LEU A 171 -16.11 -20.14 15.83
CA LEU A 171 -16.57 -20.10 17.23
C LEU A 171 -17.72 -21.09 17.49
N THR A 172 -17.83 -21.60 18.71
CA THR A 172 -18.99 -22.39 19.19
C THR A 172 -19.74 -21.62 20.27
N ALA A 173 -21.05 -21.45 20.10
CA ALA A 173 -21.97 -20.84 21.06
C ALA A 173 -23.21 -21.72 21.25
N GLY A 174 -23.22 -22.52 22.33
CA GLY A 174 -24.28 -23.51 22.56
C GLY A 174 -24.30 -24.55 21.43
N ASN A 175 -25.48 -24.76 20.82
CA ASN A 175 -25.65 -25.69 19.70
C ASN A 175 -25.46 -25.02 18.32
N MET A 176 -24.82 -23.85 18.27
CA MET A 176 -24.51 -23.13 17.02
C MET A 176 -22.99 -22.95 16.87
N ALA A 177 -22.46 -23.33 15.71
CA ALA A 177 -21.19 -22.84 15.19
C ALA A 177 -21.42 -21.46 14.55
N ILE A 178 -20.50 -20.52 14.80
CA ILE A 178 -20.55 -19.12 14.40
C ILE A 178 -19.22 -18.79 13.73
N ASN A 179 -19.24 -18.39 12.46
CA ASN A 179 -18.04 -17.99 11.73
C ASN A 179 -18.04 -16.46 11.58
N ILE A 180 -16.99 -15.80 12.05
CA ILE A 180 -16.79 -14.35 11.89
C ILE A 180 -15.63 -14.13 10.92
N THR A 181 -15.89 -13.54 9.75
CA THR A 181 -14.86 -13.11 8.80
C THR A 181 -14.71 -11.60 8.84
N PHE A 182 -13.60 -11.12 9.39
CA PHE A 182 -13.17 -9.73 9.26
C PHE A 182 -12.42 -9.59 7.92
N LEU A 183 -12.90 -8.72 7.04
CA LEU A 183 -12.29 -8.44 5.74
C LEU A 183 -11.79 -6.99 5.71
N SER A 184 -10.50 -6.80 5.46
CA SER A 184 -9.95 -5.51 5.04
C SER A 184 -9.62 -5.60 3.55
N PRO A 185 -10.47 -5.06 2.65
CA PRO A 185 -10.30 -5.26 1.21
C PRO A 185 -8.96 -4.75 0.68
N ILE A 186 -8.37 -5.52 -0.22
CA ILE A 186 -7.26 -5.09 -1.08
C ILE A 186 -7.76 -5.24 -2.51
N GLU A 187 -8.13 -4.13 -3.12
CA GLU A 187 -8.86 -4.07 -4.39
C GLU A 187 -7.86 -3.68 -5.50
N SER A 188 -7.00 -4.63 -5.87
CA SER A 188 -5.81 -4.39 -6.71
C SER A 188 -6.10 -3.63 -8.00
N ASP A 189 -7.23 -3.91 -8.63
CA ASP A 189 -7.53 -3.49 -10.00
C ASP A 189 -8.42 -2.23 -10.06
N ASP A 190 -8.89 -1.72 -8.91
CA ASP A 190 -9.86 -0.62 -8.83
C ASP A 190 -9.45 0.39 -7.72
N LEU A 191 -8.91 1.55 -8.14
CA LEU A 191 -8.52 2.65 -7.25
C LEU A 191 -9.70 3.24 -6.46
N LEU A 192 -10.91 3.21 -7.02
CA LEU A 192 -12.11 3.70 -6.33
C LEU A 192 -12.40 2.81 -5.13
N LEU A 193 -12.49 1.49 -5.35
CA LEU A 193 -12.70 0.51 -4.29
C LEU A 193 -11.52 0.47 -3.29
N GLN A 194 -10.28 0.60 -3.78
CA GLN A 194 -9.10 0.65 -2.91
C GLN A 194 -9.02 1.93 -2.06
N SER A 195 -9.68 3.03 -2.46
CA SER A 195 -9.70 4.27 -1.70
C SER A 195 -10.74 4.35 -0.58
N PHE A 196 -11.60 3.34 -0.40
CA PHE A 196 -12.55 3.28 0.73
C PHE A 196 -11.84 2.97 2.06
N PRO A 197 -11.89 3.84 3.09
CA PRO A 197 -11.29 3.56 4.39
C PRO A 197 -12.23 2.71 5.27
N PHE A 198 -12.75 1.61 4.73
CA PHE A 198 -13.75 0.74 5.37
C PHE A 198 -13.35 -0.73 5.33
N THR A 199 -13.73 -1.47 6.37
CA THR A 199 -13.62 -2.93 6.50
C THR A 199 -14.99 -3.56 6.69
N TYR A 200 -15.18 -4.80 6.24
CA TYR A 200 -16.41 -5.56 6.48
C TYR A 200 -16.24 -6.59 7.59
N ILE A 201 -17.34 -6.94 8.25
CA ILE A 201 -17.45 -8.07 9.16
C ILE A 201 -18.65 -8.91 8.71
N PHE A 202 -18.39 -10.16 8.35
CA PHE A 202 -19.41 -11.14 7.98
C PHE A 202 -19.60 -12.12 9.13
N LEU A 203 -20.84 -12.30 9.59
CA LEU A 203 -21.23 -13.36 10.52
C LEU A 203 -22.11 -14.38 9.82
N GLU A 204 -21.68 -15.64 9.86
CA GLU A 204 -22.45 -16.81 9.45
C GLU A 204 -22.68 -17.74 10.64
N ALA A 205 -23.76 -18.53 10.60
CA ALA A 205 -24.11 -19.44 11.68
C ALA A 205 -24.66 -20.78 11.15
N SER A 206 -24.40 -21.88 11.85
CA SER A 206 -24.97 -23.20 11.57
C SER A 206 -25.14 -24.06 12.82
N SER A 207 -26.18 -24.91 12.87
CA SER A 207 -26.45 -25.83 13.98
C SER A 207 -25.43 -26.97 14.03
N THR A 208 -24.93 -27.27 15.22
CA THR A 208 -23.97 -28.37 15.47
C THR A 208 -24.64 -29.69 15.85
N ASP A 209 -25.94 -29.68 16.19
CA ASP A 209 -26.73 -30.87 16.55
C ASP A 209 -27.75 -31.29 15.47
N GLY A 210 -27.94 -30.46 14.43
CA GLY A 210 -28.87 -30.67 13.34
C GLY A 210 -30.31 -30.18 13.61
N ASN A 211 -30.59 -29.53 14.74
CA ASN A 211 -31.88 -28.91 15.06
C ASN A 211 -31.97 -27.47 14.52
N SER A 212 -33.02 -26.74 14.89
CA SER A 212 -33.16 -25.31 14.62
C SER A 212 -33.17 -24.54 15.94
N HIS A 213 -32.39 -23.46 16.03
CA HIS A 213 -32.20 -22.67 17.25
C HIS A 213 -32.60 -21.21 17.04
N SER A 214 -33.08 -20.56 18.10
CA SER A 214 -33.30 -19.11 18.12
C SER A 214 -31.95 -18.39 18.20
N LEU A 215 -31.59 -17.58 17.20
CA LEU A 215 -30.36 -16.81 17.17
C LEU A 215 -30.62 -15.31 17.04
N GLN A 216 -30.12 -14.54 18.01
CA GLN A 216 -29.95 -13.08 17.90
C GLN A 216 -28.46 -12.75 18.03
N VAL A 217 -27.97 -11.81 17.21
CA VAL A 217 -26.55 -11.40 17.18
C VAL A 217 -26.42 -9.88 17.32
N TYR A 218 -25.38 -9.43 18.01
CA TYR A 218 -25.16 -8.03 18.38
C TYR A 218 -23.70 -7.63 18.22
N GLU A 219 -23.50 -6.40 17.78
CA GLU A 219 -22.20 -5.75 17.65
C GLU A 219 -22.31 -4.27 18.05
N ASP A 220 -21.36 -3.77 18.84
CA ASP A 220 -21.18 -2.34 19.11
C ASP A 220 -19.73 -1.88 19.01
N ILE A 221 -19.53 -0.61 18.65
CA ILE A 221 -18.27 0.11 18.86
C ILE A 221 -18.46 1.29 19.81
N SER A 222 -17.42 1.66 20.54
CA SER A 222 -17.40 2.82 21.44
C SER A 222 -16.94 4.11 20.76
N GLY A 223 -17.04 5.24 21.46
CA GLY A 223 -16.41 6.51 21.05
C GLY A 223 -14.88 6.49 21.00
N GLU A 224 -14.19 5.44 21.46
CA GLU A 224 -12.71 5.36 21.45
C GLU A 224 -12.13 5.30 20.04
N TRP A 225 -12.94 5.07 19.00
CA TRP A 225 -12.52 5.03 17.60
C TRP A 225 -12.29 6.43 16.95
N ILE A 226 -12.66 7.53 17.62
CA ILE A 226 -12.68 8.89 17.02
C ILE A 226 -11.56 9.83 17.48
N SER A 227 -10.83 9.44 18.54
CA SER A 227 -9.84 10.27 19.24
C SER A 227 -9.05 9.39 20.20
N PHE A 228 -7.78 9.71 20.42
CA PHE A 228 -6.99 9.09 21.49
C PHE A 228 -7.41 9.59 22.90
N ASN A 229 -7.94 10.81 23.00
CA ASN A 229 -8.24 11.43 24.29
C ASN A 229 -9.69 11.16 24.73
N ALA A 230 -9.88 10.18 25.61
CA ALA A 230 -11.21 9.81 26.12
C ALA A 230 -11.96 10.90 26.94
N ASN A 231 -11.32 12.06 27.19
CA ASN A 231 -11.99 13.24 27.76
C ASN A 231 -12.73 14.09 26.70
N ASP A 232 -12.39 13.96 25.42
CA ASP A 232 -12.93 14.80 24.36
C ASP A 232 -14.38 14.41 24.02
N ILE A 233 -15.16 15.41 23.60
CA ILE A 233 -16.60 15.26 23.41
C ILE A 233 -16.88 14.53 22.10
N MET A 234 -17.55 13.40 22.21
CA MET A 234 -18.13 12.68 21.09
C MET A 234 -19.49 13.29 20.75
N GLN A 235 -19.68 13.65 19.48
CA GLN A 235 -21.00 13.86 18.89
C GLN A 235 -21.31 12.70 17.94
N TRP A 236 -22.57 12.29 17.86
CA TRP A 236 -22.99 11.15 17.05
C TRP A 236 -24.39 11.32 16.45
N ASN A 237 -24.65 10.60 15.37
CA ASN A 237 -25.95 10.52 14.73
C ASN A 237 -26.27 9.08 14.28
N THR A 238 -27.55 8.78 14.08
CA THR A 238 -28.00 7.53 13.46
C THR A 238 -28.92 7.84 12.28
N THR A 239 -28.63 7.26 11.12
CA THR A 239 -29.43 7.42 9.90
C THR A 239 -29.97 6.05 9.47
N THR A 240 -31.28 5.98 9.30
CA THR A 240 -31.98 4.82 8.77
C THR A 240 -32.39 5.04 7.32
N SER A 241 -32.24 4.01 6.48
CA SER A 241 -32.73 3.99 5.10
C SER A 241 -33.49 2.69 4.82
N ASN A 242 -33.89 2.45 3.58
CA ASN A 242 -34.51 1.18 3.19
C ASN A 242 -33.50 0.03 2.98
N SER A 243 -32.20 0.33 2.90
CA SER A 243 -31.15 -0.65 2.52
C SER A 243 -30.07 -0.83 3.59
N ILE A 244 -29.72 0.25 4.30
CA ILE A 244 -28.72 0.26 5.38
C ILE A 244 -29.23 1.08 6.59
N ILE A 245 -28.71 0.76 7.77
CA ILE A 245 -28.70 1.68 8.92
C ILE A 245 -27.24 1.94 9.25
N TYR A 246 -26.87 3.22 9.45
CA TYR A 246 -25.54 3.58 9.91
C TYR A 246 -25.58 4.51 11.12
N HIS A 247 -24.61 4.31 12.00
CA HIS A 247 -24.18 5.28 12.99
C HIS A 247 -22.98 6.05 12.44
N GLU A 248 -22.91 7.32 12.79
CA GLU A 248 -21.83 8.25 12.45
C GLU A 248 -21.41 8.96 13.72
N ALA A 249 -20.12 9.05 14.03
CA ALA A 249 -19.63 9.80 15.19
C ALA A 249 -18.26 10.42 14.96
N GLN A 250 -18.01 11.55 15.61
CA GLN A 250 -16.75 12.28 15.51
C GLN A 250 -16.46 13.07 16.79
N ARG A 251 -15.22 13.52 16.91
CA ARG A 251 -14.79 14.50 17.91
C ARG A 251 -15.48 15.86 17.68
N SER A 252 -15.78 16.56 18.76
CA SER A 252 -16.43 17.88 18.75
C SER A 252 -15.78 18.84 19.78
N PRO A 253 -15.14 19.94 19.34
CA PRO A 253 -14.82 20.28 17.96
C PRO A 253 -13.77 19.32 17.35
N PRO A 254 -13.79 19.09 16.02
CA PRO A 254 -12.70 18.41 15.32
C PRO A 254 -11.44 19.29 15.27
N GLU A 255 -10.26 18.68 15.27
CA GLU A 255 -8.97 19.36 15.12
C GLU A 255 -8.31 19.03 13.78
N PHE A 256 -8.52 19.92 12.82
CA PHE A 256 -8.11 19.78 11.42
C PHE A 256 -6.63 19.42 11.26
N MET A 257 -6.37 18.28 10.62
CA MET A 257 -5.04 17.71 10.34
C MET A 257 -4.17 17.44 11.59
N THR A 258 -4.77 17.42 12.78
CA THR A 258 -4.10 17.00 14.01
C THR A 258 -4.11 15.48 14.16
N GLU A 259 -2.99 14.93 14.63
CA GLU A 259 -2.95 13.61 15.22
C GLU A 259 -2.63 13.64 16.71
N LEU A 260 -3.17 12.68 17.46
CA LEU A 260 -2.76 12.39 18.82
C LEU A 260 -2.45 10.90 18.96
N ASN A 261 -1.21 10.58 19.34
CA ASN A 261 -0.71 9.20 19.45
C ASN A 261 -1.02 8.32 18.20
N ASN A 262 -0.81 8.89 17.00
CA ASN A 262 -1.09 8.30 15.68
C ASN A 262 -2.56 8.11 15.30
N MET A 263 -3.52 8.56 16.12
CA MET A 263 -4.94 8.63 15.75
C MET A 263 -5.29 10.02 15.21
N THR A 264 -6.29 10.09 14.34
CA THR A 264 -6.84 11.34 13.78
C THR A 264 -7.77 12.02 14.77
N GLU A 265 -7.71 13.34 14.86
CA GLU A 265 -8.61 14.16 15.71
C GLU A 265 -9.63 15.00 14.90
N ASP A 266 -9.68 14.80 13.58
CA ASP A 266 -10.68 15.36 12.64
C ASP A 266 -11.48 14.31 11.84
N GLY A 267 -11.25 13.01 12.09
CA GLY A 267 -11.99 11.92 11.45
C GLY A 267 -13.40 11.70 12.02
N ALA A 268 -14.26 11.12 11.17
CA ALA A 268 -15.56 10.58 11.57
C ALA A 268 -15.56 9.05 11.41
N VAL A 269 -15.91 8.32 12.46
CA VAL A 269 -16.17 6.88 12.41
C VAL A 269 -17.59 6.62 11.94
N TYR A 270 -17.73 5.63 11.08
CA TYR A 270 -19.00 5.09 10.60
C TYR A 270 -19.08 3.61 10.96
N HIS A 271 -20.20 3.21 11.55
CA HIS A 271 -20.55 1.81 11.80
C HIS A 271 -21.89 1.53 11.12
N VAL A 272 -21.95 0.58 10.19
CA VAL A 272 -23.10 0.36 9.30
C VAL A 272 -23.49 -1.13 9.23
N THR A 273 -24.79 -1.41 9.08
CA THR A 273 -25.35 -2.75 8.85
C THR A 273 -26.29 -2.73 7.64
N SER A 274 -26.30 -3.81 6.86
CA SER A 274 -27.28 -4.03 5.79
C SER A 274 -28.65 -4.47 6.33
N LEU A 275 -29.72 -4.11 5.62
CA LEU A 275 -31.11 -4.51 5.89
C LEU A 275 -31.54 -5.67 4.98
N ASN A 276 -30.99 -6.86 5.23
CA ASN A 276 -31.31 -8.07 4.44
C ASN A 276 -32.77 -8.52 4.66
N GLU A 277 -33.45 -8.97 3.60
CA GLU A 277 -34.83 -9.47 3.69
C GLU A 277 -34.94 -10.64 4.69
N GLY A 278 -35.81 -10.49 5.69
CA GLY A 278 -36.06 -11.48 6.75
C GLY A 278 -35.35 -11.19 8.08
N ASN A 279 -34.24 -10.46 8.07
CA ASN A 279 -33.51 -10.11 9.30
C ASN A 279 -34.23 -8.96 10.04
N ARG A 280 -34.47 -9.13 11.34
CA ARG A 280 -35.12 -8.12 12.18
C ARG A 280 -34.05 -7.24 12.83
N VAL A 281 -33.54 -6.30 12.05
CA VAL A 281 -32.50 -5.35 12.48
C VAL A 281 -33.07 -4.33 13.46
N THR A 282 -32.37 -4.10 14.57
CA THR A 282 -32.63 -3.04 15.55
C THR A 282 -31.33 -2.34 15.93
N TYR A 283 -31.41 -1.07 16.30
CA TYR A 283 -30.24 -0.23 16.59
C TYR A 283 -30.40 0.53 17.91
N GLN A 284 -29.29 0.98 18.49
CA GLN A 284 -29.30 1.94 19.60
C GLN A 284 -27.95 2.65 19.75
N SER A 285 -27.96 3.97 19.88
CA SER A 285 -26.80 4.74 20.32
C SER A 285 -27.03 5.30 21.73
N SER A 286 -26.35 4.74 22.75
CA SER A 286 -26.53 5.12 24.16
C SER A 286 -25.38 4.59 25.03
N GLN A 287 -25.51 4.61 26.36
CA GLN A 287 -24.51 4.05 27.28
C GLN A 287 -24.30 2.55 27.06
N ASP A 288 -23.04 2.12 27.08
CA ASP A 288 -22.59 0.75 26.87
C ASP A 288 -23.33 -0.29 27.75
N THR A 289 -23.28 -0.16 29.08
CA THR A 289 -23.83 -1.18 29.99
C THR A 289 -25.34 -1.32 29.86
N LEU A 290 -26.04 -0.21 29.61
CA LEU A 290 -27.49 -0.20 29.38
C LEU A 290 -27.84 -0.86 28.04
N THR A 291 -27.11 -0.54 26.97
CA THR A 291 -27.38 -1.03 25.62
C THR A 291 -27.07 -2.53 25.50
N ARG A 292 -25.90 -2.95 26.00
CA ARG A 292 -25.45 -4.36 26.06
C ARG A 292 -26.39 -5.19 26.94
N SER A 293 -26.82 -4.67 28.10
CA SER A 293 -27.81 -5.35 28.96
C SER A 293 -29.19 -5.41 28.32
N ALA A 294 -29.63 -4.39 27.59
CA ALA A 294 -30.91 -4.41 26.87
C ALA A 294 -30.95 -5.52 25.81
N PHE A 295 -29.88 -5.67 25.01
CA PHE A 295 -29.74 -6.78 24.08
C PHE A 295 -29.82 -8.14 24.79
N LEU A 296 -28.96 -8.41 25.78
CA LEU A 296 -28.88 -9.73 26.41
C LEU A 296 -30.18 -10.14 27.11
N ASN A 297 -30.91 -9.19 27.69
CA ASN A 297 -32.19 -9.44 28.33
C ASN A 297 -33.35 -9.67 27.35
N ASN A 298 -33.41 -8.92 26.23
CA ASN A 298 -34.59 -8.85 25.37
C ASN A 298 -34.44 -9.53 24.00
N GLY A 299 -33.21 -9.70 23.52
CA GLY A 299 -32.90 -10.10 22.14
C GLY A 299 -33.04 -9.00 21.10
N THR A 300 -33.40 -7.77 21.48
CA THR A 300 -33.60 -6.64 20.58
C THR A 300 -33.16 -5.32 21.23
N LEU A 301 -32.80 -4.34 20.40
CA LEU A 301 -32.54 -2.95 20.82
C LEU A 301 -33.78 -2.06 20.69
N ALA A 302 -33.74 -0.87 21.28
CA ALA A 302 -34.90 0.01 21.41
C ALA A 302 -35.22 0.86 20.16
N ASN A 303 -34.36 0.88 19.13
CA ASN A 303 -34.44 1.80 17.98
C ASN A 303 -34.41 3.28 18.42
N THR A 304 -33.52 3.61 19.35
CA THR A 304 -33.40 4.94 19.96
C THR A 304 -31.99 5.52 19.80
N GLN A 305 -31.94 6.85 19.72
CA GLN A 305 -30.72 7.64 19.75
C GLN A 305 -30.74 8.53 20.98
N ASP A 306 -29.78 8.33 21.89
CA ASP A 306 -29.41 9.33 22.89
C ASP A 306 -28.89 10.58 22.16
N THR A 307 -29.35 11.77 22.56
CA THR A 307 -28.93 13.05 21.96
C THR A 307 -28.07 13.89 22.92
N THR A 308 -27.62 13.28 24.02
CA THR A 308 -26.83 13.95 25.07
C THR A 308 -25.33 13.74 24.84
N PHE A 309 -24.77 14.48 23.88
CA PHE A 309 -23.33 14.47 23.55
C PHE A 309 -22.47 14.80 24.76
N ARG A 310 -21.33 14.11 24.89
CA ARG A 310 -20.51 14.07 26.11
C ARG A 310 -19.11 13.51 25.82
N ALA A 311 -18.21 13.61 26.81
CA ALA A 311 -16.89 12.98 26.76
C ALA A 311 -17.00 11.47 26.46
N ILE A 312 -16.08 10.92 25.67
CA ILE A 312 -16.05 9.49 25.29
C ILE A 312 -16.16 8.56 26.52
N GLN A 313 -15.47 8.88 27.62
CA GLN A 313 -15.51 8.10 28.87
C GLN A 313 -16.75 8.34 29.76
N ASP A 314 -17.55 9.40 29.54
CA ASP A 314 -18.76 9.64 30.33
C ASP A 314 -19.87 8.69 29.88
N ARG A 315 -20.11 7.63 30.66
CA ARG A 315 -21.14 6.61 30.38
C ARG A 315 -21.02 6.10 28.94
N TRP A 316 -19.78 5.76 28.57
CA TRP A 316 -19.30 5.20 27.30
C TRP A 316 -20.40 5.08 26.23
N PRO A 317 -20.56 6.11 25.37
CA PRO A 317 -21.48 6.02 24.26
C PRO A 317 -21.01 4.91 23.30
N VAL A 318 -21.92 4.00 22.99
CA VAL A 318 -21.72 2.94 21.99
C VAL A 318 -22.69 3.10 20.84
N LEU A 319 -22.28 2.61 19.66
CA LEU A 319 -22.99 2.65 18.40
C LEU A 319 -23.34 1.20 18.02
N ALA A 320 -24.55 0.75 18.38
CA ALA A 320 -24.86 -0.68 18.49
C ALA A 320 -25.97 -1.15 17.53
N PHE A 321 -25.74 -2.31 16.91
CA PHE A 321 -26.72 -3.05 16.12
C PHE A 321 -27.06 -4.40 16.75
N CYS A 322 -28.29 -4.85 16.51
CA CYS A 322 -28.78 -6.18 16.84
C CYS A 322 -29.57 -6.73 15.65
N ASN A 323 -29.18 -7.90 15.17
CA ASN A 323 -29.87 -8.66 14.13
C ASN A 323 -30.55 -9.89 14.78
N ASP A 324 -31.89 -9.88 14.86
CA ASP A 324 -32.66 -11.09 15.18
C ASP A 324 -32.91 -11.90 13.90
N LEU A 325 -32.38 -13.12 13.88
CA LEU A 325 -32.44 -14.05 12.75
C LEU A 325 -33.58 -15.06 12.92
N GLY A 326 -34.30 -15.04 14.04
CA GLY A 326 -35.36 -15.99 14.36
C GLY A 326 -34.82 -17.40 14.60
N ILE A 327 -35.61 -18.41 14.19
CA ILE A 327 -35.31 -19.83 14.43
C ILE A 327 -34.70 -20.44 13.15
N ILE A 328 -33.40 -20.71 13.17
CA ILE A 328 -32.63 -21.13 11.98
C ILE A 328 -31.89 -22.46 12.20
N LYS A 329 -31.58 -23.16 11.11
CA LYS A 329 -30.54 -24.22 11.08
C LYS A 329 -29.19 -23.69 10.59
N SER A 330 -29.23 -22.71 9.70
CA SER A 330 -28.08 -21.95 9.23
C SER A 330 -28.53 -20.58 8.74
N THR A 331 -27.59 -19.64 8.63
CA THR A 331 -27.78 -18.41 7.87
C THR A 331 -28.08 -18.74 6.39
N SER A 332 -29.01 -18.00 5.78
CA SER A 332 -29.29 -18.05 4.33
C SER A 332 -28.38 -17.12 3.53
N SER A 333 -27.88 -16.09 4.19
CA SER A 333 -26.85 -15.14 3.76
C SER A 333 -26.15 -14.61 5.02
N PRO A 334 -24.89 -14.16 4.95
CA PRO A 334 -24.21 -13.58 6.11
C PRO A 334 -24.95 -12.34 6.65
N VAL A 335 -24.86 -12.12 7.96
CA VAL A 335 -25.04 -10.78 8.53
C VAL A 335 -23.79 -9.98 8.17
N VAL A 336 -23.97 -8.75 7.67
CA VAL A 336 -22.86 -7.89 7.22
C VAL A 336 -22.89 -6.56 7.94
N TRP A 337 -21.81 -6.30 8.68
CA TRP A 337 -21.46 -5.00 9.23
C TRP A 337 -20.26 -4.42 8.48
N ALA A 338 -20.05 -3.11 8.59
CA ALA A 338 -18.78 -2.48 8.23
C ALA A 338 -18.42 -1.34 9.19
N ILE A 339 -17.12 -1.12 9.37
CA ILE A 339 -16.54 -0.04 10.16
C ILE A 339 -15.54 0.72 9.28
N GLY A 340 -15.54 2.04 9.36
CA GLY A 340 -14.55 2.88 8.67
C GLY A 340 -14.36 4.22 9.35
N VAL A 341 -13.19 4.83 9.18
CA VAL A 341 -12.89 6.19 9.64
C VAL A 341 -12.59 7.04 8.42
N VAL A 342 -13.46 8.01 8.13
CA VAL A 342 -13.36 8.88 6.96
C VAL A 342 -12.83 10.25 7.39
N ARG A 343 -11.91 10.78 6.58
CA ARG A 343 -11.44 12.16 6.64
C ARG A 343 -11.73 12.84 5.29
N ASN A 344 -11.84 14.16 5.29
CA ASN A 344 -11.89 14.97 4.07
C ASN A 344 -11.51 16.42 4.44
N PRO A 345 -10.28 16.88 4.13
CA PRO A 345 -9.27 16.24 3.27
C PRO A 345 -8.53 15.11 4.01
N ASN A 346 -7.78 14.29 3.27
CA ASN A 346 -6.91 13.26 3.87
C ASN A 346 -5.51 13.80 4.15
N ILE A 347 -5.03 14.72 3.33
CA ILE A 347 -3.69 15.30 3.47
C ILE A 347 -3.66 16.74 2.94
N VAL A 348 -2.75 17.56 3.48
CA VAL A 348 -2.39 18.85 2.90
C VAL A 348 -1.05 18.71 2.19
N TYR A 349 -1.01 18.98 0.88
CA TYR A 349 0.20 18.85 0.06
C TYR A 349 0.63 20.22 -0.49
N THR A 350 1.91 20.57 -0.34
CA THR A 350 2.45 21.80 -0.94
C THR A 350 2.77 21.60 -2.41
N ARG A 351 2.27 22.51 -3.26
CA ARG A 351 2.67 22.63 -4.68
C ARG A 351 3.21 24.03 -4.95
N ILE A 352 3.77 24.26 -6.14
CA ILE A 352 4.20 25.58 -6.64
C ILE A 352 3.06 26.63 -6.53
N SER A 353 1.80 26.19 -6.61
CA SER A 353 0.59 27.01 -6.44
C SER A 353 0.23 27.33 -4.97
N GLY A 354 1.02 26.87 -3.99
CA GLY A 354 0.70 26.85 -2.57
C GLY A 354 0.05 25.55 -2.11
N ASN A 355 -0.34 25.50 -0.83
CA ASN A 355 -0.90 24.33 -0.16
C ASN A 355 -2.26 23.92 -0.75
N GLN A 356 -2.42 22.63 -1.05
CA GLN A 356 -3.62 22.03 -1.59
C GLN A 356 -4.18 20.99 -0.61
N ASN A 357 -5.43 21.17 -0.19
CA ASN A 357 -6.19 20.16 0.53
C ASN A 357 -6.59 19.05 -0.45
N ARG A 358 -6.08 17.83 -0.27
CA ARG A 358 -6.35 16.68 -1.15
C ARG A 358 -7.33 15.71 -0.51
N ILE A 359 -8.29 15.24 -1.30
CA ILE A 359 -9.48 14.51 -0.82
C ILE A 359 -9.37 13.01 -1.17
N PRO A 360 -10.07 12.10 -0.45
CA PRO A 360 -10.11 10.68 -0.83
C PRO A 360 -10.52 10.48 -2.29
N TYR A 361 -9.86 9.55 -2.98
CA TYR A 361 -10.13 9.25 -4.39
C TYR A 361 -11.59 8.80 -4.65
N PHE A 362 -12.30 8.21 -3.67
CA PHE A 362 -13.72 7.83 -3.87
C PHE A 362 -14.65 9.03 -4.14
N PHE A 363 -14.28 10.25 -3.72
CA PHE A 363 -15.04 11.47 -4.04
C PHE A 363 -14.97 11.89 -5.53
N THR A 364 -14.31 11.10 -6.39
CA THR A 364 -14.46 11.18 -7.86
C THR A 364 -15.85 10.71 -8.32
N LYS A 365 -16.41 9.64 -7.71
CA LYS A 365 -17.73 9.08 -8.06
C LYS A 365 -18.87 9.54 -7.15
N TYR A 366 -18.60 9.77 -5.87
CA TYR A 366 -19.63 10.06 -4.86
C TYR A 366 -19.55 11.50 -4.35
N ASN A 367 -20.70 12.13 -4.13
CA ASN A 367 -20.78 13.49 -3.58
C ASN A 367 -20.64 13.53 -2.05
N ASP A 368 -20.92 12.41 -1.38
CA ASP A 368 -21.04 12.30 0.07
C ASP A 368 -20.70 10.87 0.55
N VAL A 369 -20.36 10.75 1.85
CA VAL A 369 -19.99 9.47 2.47
C VAL A 369 -21.16 8.48 2.54
N PRO A 370 -22.42 8.87 2.89
CA PRO A 370 -23.54 7.93 2.93
C PRO A 370 -23.82 7.22 1.59
N THR A 371 -23.71 7.94 0.47
CA THR A 371 -23.88 7.35 -0.87
C THR A 371 -22.74 6.39 -1.21
N ALA A 372 -21.49 6.76 -0.88
CA ALA A 372 -20.33 5.89 -1.06
C ALA A 372 -20.47 4.59 -0.23
N MET A 373 -20.81 4.75 1.06
CA MET A 373 -20.98 3.66 2.03
C MET A 373 -22.13 2.72 1.65
N LEU A 374 -23.21 3.22 1.04
CA LEU A 374 -24.28 2.37 0.51
C LEU A 374 -23.76 1.47 -0.63
N ASP A 375 -22.99 2.02 -1.58
CA ASP A 375 -22.44 1.22 -2.68
C ASP A 375 -21.38 0.21 -2.19
N PHE A 376 -20.59 0.59 -1.17
CA PHE A 376 -19.69 -0.31 -0.44
C PHE A 376 -20.46 -1.49 0.17
N MET A 377 -21.52 -1.24 0.95
CA MET A 377 -22.33 -2.31 1.56
C MET A 377 -23.03 -3.21 0.54
N ASN A 378 -23.45 -2.66 -0.61
CA ASN A 378 -24.01 -3.46 -1.72
C ASN A 378 -22.94 -4.38 -2.36
N ASN A 379 -21.69 -3.92 -2.46
CA ASN A 379 -20.54 -4.62 -3.02
C ASN A 379 -19.95 -5.70 -2.07
N ALA A 380 -20.44 -5.84 -0.83
CA ALA A 380 -19.84 -6.72 0.19
C ALA A 380 -19.60 -8.17 -0.26
N SER A 381 -20.56 -8.79 -0.96
CA SER A 381 -20.39 -10.17 -1.45
C SER A 381 -19.32 -10.28 -2.54
N ASP A 382 -19.21 -9.29 -3.42
CA ASP A 382 -18.25 -9.31 -4.51
C ASP A 382 -16.84 -8.92 -4.03
N ALA A 383 -16.75 -8.03 -3.03
CA ALA A 383 -15.51 -7.76 -2.30
C ALA A 383 -14.97 -9.02 -1.59
N LEU A 384 -15.85 -9.81 -0.96
CA LEU A 384 -15.47 -11.09 -0.35
C LEU A 384 -14.98 -12.09 -1.40
N ASN A 385 -15.64 -12.18 -2.55
CA ASN A 385 -15.22 -13.05 -3.67
C ASN A 385 -13.86 -12.62 -4.25
N ARG A 386 -13.61 -11.32 -4.47
CA ARG A 386 -12.32 -10.79 -4.93
C ARG A 386 -11.22 -11.02 -3.88
N ALA A 387 -11.52 -10.81 -2.61
CA ALA A 387 -10.60 -11.07 -1.50
C ALA A 387 -10.19 -12.54 -1.41
N ILE A 388 -11.12 -13.48 -1.59
CA ILE A 388 -10.82 -14.93 -1.68
C ILE A 388 -9.86 -15.20 -2.85
N ALA A 389 -10.16 -14.72 -4.05
CA ALA A 389 -9.31 -14.95 -5.22
C ALA A 389 -7.90 -14.33 -5.08
N LEU A 390 -7.78 -13.16 -4.45
CA LEU A 390 -6.50 -12.52 -4.18
C LEU A 390 -5.69 -13.26 -3.10
N ASP A 391 -6.35 -13.70 -2.01
CA ASP A 391 -5.73 -14.54 -0.99
C ASP A 391 -5.21 -15.85 -1.59
N GLU A 392 -6.02 -16.52 -2.42
CA GLU A 392 -5.66 -17.77 -3.11
C GLU A 392 -4.45 -17.55 -4.03
N LYS A 393 -4.41 -16.44 -4.80
CA LYS A 393 -3.25 -16.10 -5.63
C LYS A 393 -1.99 -15.90 -4.79
N ILE A 394 -2.04 -15.04 -3.77
CA ILE A 394 -0.88 -14.70 -2.92
C ILE A 394 -0.35 -15.93 -2.20
N THR A 395 -1.24 -16.72 -1.59
CA THR A 395 -0.85 -17.90 -0.82
C THR A 395 -0.39 -19.05 -1.72
N SER A 396 -0.98 -19.22 -2.91
CA SER A 396 -0.49 -20.13 -3.95
C SER A 396 0.93 -19.75 -4.38
N ASP A 397 1.14 -18.50 -4.82
CA ASP A 397 2.44 -18.07 -5.34
C ASP A 397 3.54 -18.16 -4.26
N ALA A 398 3.24 -17.79 -3.00
CA ALA A 398 4.13 -17.92 -1.86
C ALA A 398 4.39 -19.39 -1.43
N SER A 399 3.46 -20.32 -1.64
CA SER A 399 3.63 -21.74 -1.27
C SER A 399 4.75 -22.44 -2.03
N ASN A 400 5.15 -21.92 -3.20
CA ASN A 400 6.31 -22.39 -3.97
C ASN A 400 7.66 -22.07 -3.32
N ILE A 401 7.68 -21.26 -2.25
CA ILE A 401 8.87 -20.85 -1.50
C ILE A 401 8.93 -21.66 -0.20
N SER A 402 8.05 -21.38 0.77
CA SER A 402 7.90 -22.16 2.01
C SER A 402 6.57 -21.84 2.71
N SER A 403 6.13 -22.69 3.66
CA SER A 403 4.91 -22.45 4.45
C SER A 403 5.04 -21.24 5.38
N GLU A 404 6.20 -21.02 5.98
CA GLU A 404 6.49 -19.85 6.82
C GLU A 404 6.45 -18.55 6.00
N TYR A 405 6.82 -18.61 4.72
CA TYR A 405 6.72 -17.49 3.80
C TYR A 405 5.27 -17.13 3.44
N VAL A 406 4.40 -18.13 3.24
CA VAL A 406 2.94 -17.93 3.08
C VAL A 406 2.35 -17.17 4.27
N ASP A 407 2.75 -17.55 5.49
CA ASP A 407 2.31 -16.90 6.72
C ASP A 407 2.82 -15.45 6.84
N LEU A 408 4.08 -15.18 6.48
CA LEU A 408 4.65 -13.83 6.51
C LEU A 408 3.99 -12.87 5.52
N VAL A 409 3.76 -13.26 4.26
CA VAL A 409 3.05 -12.40 3.30
C VAL A 409 1.60 -12.16 3.73
N SER A 410 0.97 -13.15 4.35
CA SER A 410 -0.42 -13.04 4.84
C SER A 410 -0.56 -12.04 5.98
N LEU A 411 0.43 -11.97 6.88
CA LEU A 411 0.45 -10.99 7.98
C LEU A 411 0.80 -9.59 7.47
N ALA A 412 1.78 -9.46 6.58
CA ALA A 412 2.27 -8.17 6.09
C ALA A 412 1.28 -7.41 5.19
N SER A 413 0.49 -8.12 4.37
CA SER A 413 -0.30 -7.50 3.28
C SER A 413 -1.17 -6.33 3.70
N ARG A 414 -1.89 -6.46 4.82
CA ARG A 414 -2.76 -5.39 5.35
C ARG A 414 -1.97 -4.21 5.93
N GLN A 415 -0.77 -4.43 6.48
CA GLN A 415 0.10 -3.35 6.98
C GLN A 415 0.60 -2.44 5.85
N VAL A 416 0.95 -3.01 4.68
CA VAL A 416 1.36 -2.21 3.51
C VAL A 416 0.22 -1.27 3.09
N MET A 417 -1.01 -1.80 3.00
CA MET A 417 -2.18 -1.03 2.59
C MET A 417 -2.59 0.00 3.64
N ALA A 418 -2.52 -0.34 4.92
CA ALA A 418 -2.78 0.60 6.01
C ALA A 418 -1.74 1.74 6.11
N GLY A 419 -0.60 1.64 5.43
CA GLY A 419 0.31 2.78 5.25
C GLY A 419 -0.22 3.88 4.35
N MET A 420 -1.16 3.60 3.45
CA MET A 420 -1.44 4.46 2.28
C MET A 420 -2.77 5.21 2.32
N GLU A 421 -2.78 6.41 1.74
CA GLU A 421 -3.97 7.21 1.43
C GLU A 421 -3.98 7.58 -0.07
N ILE A 422 -5.03 7.20 -0.79
CA ILE A 422 -5.19 7.46 -2.24
C ILE A 422 -6.02 8.74 -2.42
N THR A 423 -5.43 9.76 -3.04
CA THR A 423 -6.00 11.12 -3.07
C THR A 423 -6.14 11.71 -4.47
N VAL A 424 -7.13 12.60 -4.62
CA VAL A 424 -7.28 13.49 -5.79
C VAL A 424 -7.22 14.96 -5.40
N GLY A 425 -6.78 15.78 -6.35
CA GLY A 425 -6.75 17.22 -6.20
C GLY A 425 -8.02 17.91 -6.67
N LYS A 426 -7.98 19.24 -6.65
CA LYS A 426 -8.98 20.11 -7.25
C LYS A 426 -8.38 21.02 -8.30
N ASP A 427 -9.13 21.27 -9.36
CA ASP A 427 -8.77 22.18 -10.43
C ASP A 427 -8.96 23.67 -10.03
N SER A 428 -8.65 24.59 -10.94
CA SER A 428 -8.83 26.04 -10.71
C SER A 428 -10.31 26.48 -10.58
N ASN A 429 -11.27 25.60 -10.86
CA ASN A 429 -12.71 25.79 -10.69
C ASN A 429 -13.24 25.08 -9.42
N GLN A 430 -12.34 24.63 -8.54
CA GLN A 430 -12.62 23.85 -7.32
C GLN A 430 -13.35 22.51 -7.56
N GLN A 431 -13.37 22.02 -8.80
CA GLN A 431 -13.90 20.71 -9.17
C GLN A 431 -12.85 19.62 -8.91
N VAL A 432 -13.29 18.38 -8.68
CA VAL A 432 -12.39 17.24 -8.49
C VAL A 432 -11.65 16.96 -9.80
N ASN A 433 -10.32 16.83 -9.74
CA ASN A 433 -9.51 16.44 -10.89
C ASN A 433 -9.16 14.95 -10.81
N GLU A 434 -9.98 14.12 -11.48
CA GLU A 434 -9.89 12.66 -11.48
C GLU A 434 -8.54 12.12 -11.98
N SER A 435 -7.80 12.88 -12.80
CA SER A 435 -6.50 12.47 -13.33
C SER A 435 -5.30 12.92 -12.48
N ASP A 436 -5.51 13.80 -11.51
CA ASP A 436 -4.47 14.26 -10.58
C ASP A 436 -4.45 13.34 -9.35
N ILE A 437 -4.04 12.09 -9.58
CA ILE A 437 -4.03 10.99 -8.60
C ILE A 437 -2.68 10.96 -7.89
N LEU A 438 -2.66 11.06 -6.56
CA LEU A 438 -1.44 10.92 -5.75
C LEU A 438 -1.70 10.01 -4.55
N ILE A 439 -0.79 9.07 -4.29
CA ILE A 439 -0.81 8.19 -3.12
C ILE A 439 0.24 8.68 -2.13
N PHE A 440 -0.20 8.92 -0.89
CA PHE A 440 0.70 9.28 0.21
C PHE A 440 0.82 8.12 1.18
N MET A 441 2.03 7.87 1.69
CA MET A 441 2.31 6.82 2.65
C MET A 441 2.78 7.42 3.98
N LYS A 442 2.19 6.98 5.08
CA LYS A 442 2.66 7.28 6.44
C LYS A 442 3.66 6.24 6.89
N ASP A 443 4.80 6.67 7.41
CA ASP A 443 5.73 5.78 8.10
C ASP A 443 5.26 5.44 9.53
N ILE A 444 4.32 4.49 9.55
CA ILE A 444 3.74 3.89 10.76
C ILE A 444 4.81 3.11 11.51
N GLY A 445 4.81 3.21 12.84
CA GLY A 445 5.72 2.45 13.70
C GLY A 445 7.13 3.03 13.85
N ASN A 446 7.56 3.95 12.99
CA ASN A 446 8.86 4.62 13.07
C ASN A 446 8.72 6.15 13.18
N SER A 447 8.99 6.90 12.10
CA SER A 447 9.23 8.35 12.13
C SER A 447 7.98 9.21 11.97
N GLN A 448 6.86 8.65 11.49
CA GLN A 448 5.62 9.38 11.15
C GLN A 448 5.75 10.41 10.02
N ARG A 449 6.89 10.39 9.31
CA ARG A 449 7.11 11.17 8.07
C ARG A 449 6.12 10.77 6.98
N THR A 450 5.90 11.69 6.03
CA THR A 450 5.12 11.41 4.81
C THR A 450 6.04 10.99 3.67
N ASN A 451 5.72 9.89 2.99
CA ASN A 451 6.47 9.31 1.87
C ASN A 451 7.99 9.19 2.09
N PRO A 452 8.50 8.73 3.25
CA PRO A 452 9.94 8.63 3.43
C PRO A 452 10.52 7.46 2.61
N VAL A 453 11.62 7.73 1.92
CA VAL A 453 12.11 6.93 0.80
C VAL A 453 12.47 5.50 1.22
N GLU A 454 13.09 5.28 2.39
CA GLU A 454 13.43 3.93 2.87
C GLU A 454 12.19 3.05 3.08
N THR A 455 11.11 3.67 3.55
CA THR A 455 9.83 2.99 3.79
C THR A 455 9.12 2.71 2.46
N LEU A 456 9.21 3.62 1.48
CA LEU A 456 8.72 3.37 0.12
C LEU A 456 9.48 2.22 -0.54
N TYR A 457 10.82 2.20 -0.45
CA TYR A 457 11.69 1.20 -1.06
C TYR A 457 11.48 -0.18 -0.44
N ALA A 458 11.43 -0.26 0.89
CA ALA A 458 11.08 -1.50 1.59
C ALA A 458 9.65 -1.97 1.23
N ALA A 459 8.67 -1.08 1.10
CA ALA A 459 7.31 -1.45 0.69
C ALA A 459 7.20 -1.86 -0.80
N PHE A 460 8.11 -1.39 -1.66
CA PHE A 460 8.01 -1.44 -3.11
C PHE A 460 7.74 -2.82 -3.74
N PRO A 461 8.32 -3.95 -3.26
CA PRO A 461 8.02 -5.28 -3.80
C PRO A 461 6.54 -5.67 -3.70
N ALA A 462 5.87 -5.27 -2.61
CA ALA A 462 4.42 -5.53 -2.45
C ALA A 462 3.59 -4.65 -3.39
N ILE A 463 3.97 -3.37 -3.55
CA ILE A 463 3.30 -2.46 -4.50
C ILE A 463 3.41 -2.99 -5.93
N LEU A 464 4.63 -3.35 -6.37
CA LEU A 464 4.87 -3.92 -7.70
C LEU A 464 4.11 -5.24 -7.94
N TYR A 465 4.01 -6.09 -6.92
CA TYR A 465 3.29 -7.36 -7.03
C TYR A 465 1.76 -7.20 -7.05
N ILE A 466 1.21 -6.27 -6.24
CA ILE A 466 -0.24 -6.05 -6.10
C ILE A 466 -0.78 -5.22 -7.28
N ASN A 467 -0.22 -4.03 -7.54
CA ASN A 467 -0.53 -3.26 -8.74
C ASN A 467 0.63 -2.34 -9.14
N LEU A 468 1.22 -2.65 -10.29
CA LEU A 468 2.35 -1.94 -10.90
C LEU A 468 2.13 -0.43 -11.11
N SER A 469 0.90 0.01 -11.36
CA SER A 469 0.59 1.43 -11.59
C SER A 469 0.57 2.26 -10.30
N TRP A 470 0.31 1.63 -9.14
CA TRP A 470 0.31 2.34 -7.85
C TRP A 470 1.70 2.87 -7.49
N ALA A 471 2.76 2.19 -7.94
CA ALA A 471 4.14 2.66 -7.78
C ALA A 471 4.37 4.04 -8.42
N GLY A 472 3.72 4.33 -9.55
CA GLY A 472 3.77 5.65 -10.18
C GLY A 472 3.19 6.74 -9.29
N TYR A 473 1.93 6.58 -8.86
CA TYR A 473 1.22 7.54 -8.00
C TYR A 473 1.84 7.71 -6.60
N LEU A 474 2.67 6.76 -6.16
CA LEU A 474 3.36 6.77 -4.86
C LEU A 474 4.72 7.48 -4.91
N LEU A 475 5.41 7.44 -6.06
CA LEU A 475 6.66 8.15 -6.33
C LEU A 475 6.44 9.60 -6.79
N GLU A 476 5.37 9.85 -7.56
CA GLU A 476 5.07 11.17 -8.12
C GLU A 476 4.98 12.32 -7.08
N PRO A 477 4.48 12.15 -5.84
CA PRO A 477 4.47 13.21 -4.83
C PRO A 477 5.86 13.77 -4.47
N LEU A 478 6.88 12.91 -4.42
CA LEU A 478 8.28 13.31 -4.21
C LEU A 478 8.81 14.02 -5.45
N LEU A 479 8.69 13.38 -6.61
CA LEU A 479 9.16 13.93 -7.89
C LEU A 479 8.53 15.29 -8.23
N GLN A 480 7.25 15.52 -7.90
CA GLN A 480 6.57 16.82 -8.05
C GLN A 480 7.10 17.90 -7.10
N PHE A 481 7.64 17.55 -5.93
CA PHE A 481 8.27 18.49 -5.00
C PHE A 481 9.73 18.76 -5.40
N GLU A 482 10.51 17.71 -5.63
CA GLU A 482 11.97 17.76 -5.84
C GLU A 482 12.36 18.36 -7.20
N SER A 483 11.49 18.27 -8.21
CA SER A 483 11.67 18.96 -9.50
C SER A 483 11.14 20.41 -9.51
N SER A 484 10.61 20.90 -8.38
CA SER A 484 9.99 22.22 -8.29
C SER A 484 10.93 23.28 -7.68
N PRO A 485 10.71 24.58 -7.96
CA PRO A 485 11.46 25.67 -7.32
C PRO A 485 11.24 25.83 -5.79
N LEU A 486 10.56 24.88 -5.14
CA LEU A 486 10.43 24.81 -3.68
C LEU A 486 11.56 24.00 -3.04
N TYR A 487 12.28 23.21 -3.84
CA TYR A 487 13.42 22.40 -3.44
C TYR A 487 14.68 22.90 -4.15
N ALA A 488 15.83 22.85 -3.49
CA ALA A 488 17.04 23.55 -3.93
C ALA A 488 18.31 22.68 -3.97
N ASP A 489 18.26 21.47 -3.42
CA ASP A 489 19.37 20.52 -3.42
C ASP A 489 19.37 19.63 -4.67
N ASN A 490 20.55 19.14 -5.05
CA ASN A 490 20.76 18.31 -6.24
C ASN A 490 20.77 16.79 -5.94
N PHE A 491 20.06 16.38 -4.89
CA PHE A 491 19.87 14.99 -4.43
C PHE A 491 18.42 14.79 -3.95
N ALA A 492 17.98 13.58 -3.60
CA ALA A 492 16.59 13.33 -3.20
C ALA A 492 16.28 13.82 -1.77
N ALA A 493 15.08 14.37 -1.55
CA ALA A 493 14.66 15.01 -0.30
C ALA A 493 14.43 14.03 0.86
N GLY A 494 14.36 12.73 0.57
CA GLY A 494 14.20 11.66 1.55
C GLY A 494 12.80 11.52 2.15
N ASP A 495 12.00 12.59 2.19
CA ASP A 495 10.58 12.58 2.60
C ASP A 495 9.83 13.87 2.18
N LEU A 496 8.51 13.92 2.43
CA LEU A 496 7.63 15.06 2.16
C LEU A 496 7.20 15.83 3.41
N GLY A 497 7.89 15.66 4.54
CA GLY A 497 7.63 16.39 5.78
C GLY A 497 7.54 15.49 6.99
N SER A 498 7.92 16.07 8.13
CA SER A 498 8.15 15.38 9.41
C SER A 498 6.91 14.81 10.10
N ASN A 499 5.70 15.16 9.67
CA ASN A 499 4.45 14.77 10.35
C ASN A 499 3.31 14.55 9.33
N PHE A 500 2.95 13.30 9.07
CA PHE A 500 1.67 12.96 8.45
C PHE A 500 0.51 13.44 9.36
N PRO A 501 -0.62 14.00 8.85
CA PRO A 501 -1.04 14.16 7.46
C PRO A 501 -0.69 15.54 6.83
N SER A 502 0.53 16.03 7.06
CA SER A 502 1.07 17.21 6.34
C SER A 502 2.23 16.82 5.43
N ALA A 503 2.05 17.03 4.14
CA ALA A 503 3.04 16.80 3.09
C ALA A 503 3.57 18.15 2.56
N PHE A 504 4.29 18.89 3.41
CA PHE A 504 4.76 20.23 3.06
C PHE A 504 6.04 20.25 2.22
N GLY A 505 6.72 19.11 2.07
CA GLY A 505 8.08 18.98 1.54
C GLY A 505 9.13 18.94 2.65
N ASN A 506 10.29 18.38 2.35
CA ASN A 506 11.51 18.50 3.16
C ASN A 506 12.52 19.37 2.40
N ASP A 507 12.61 20.65 2.76
CA ASP A 507 13.47 21.66 2.12
C ASP A 507 14.84 21.83 2.81
N ASN A 508 15.13 21.00 3.82
CA ASN A 508 16.44 20.87 4.45
C ASN A 508 16.68 19.39 4.84
N PRO A 509 16.84 18.49 3.85
CA PRO A 509 17.15 17.08 4.10
C PRO A 509 18.51 16.91 4.81
N ASP A 510 18.74 15.75 5.42
CA ASP A 510 20.05 15.41 5.97
C ASP A 510 21.04 15.03 4.84
N PRO A 511 22.10 15.82 4.60
CA PRO A 511 23.05 15.51 3.54
C PRO A 511 23.82 14.20 3.79
N PHE A 512 24.00 13.77 5.05
CA PHE A 512 24.64 12.48 5.35
C PHE A 512 23.77 11.27 5.00
N SER A 513 22.46 11.46 4.77
CA SER A 513 21.54 10.41 4.34
C SER A 513 21.22 10.46 2.84
N ALA A 514 21.67 11.53 2.16
CA ALA A 514 21.32 11.85 0.77
C ALA A 514 21.70 10.77 -0.25
N MET A 515 22.79 10.05 -0.02
CA MET A 515 23.28 9.05 -0.99
C MET A 515 22.34 7.84 -1.09
N GLU A 516 21.76 7.38 0.02
CA GLU A 516 20.82 6.24 0.00
C GLU A 516 19.44 6.69 -0.51
N TYR A 517 18.91 7.84 -0.06
CA TYR A 517 17.65 8.42 -0.59
C TYR A 517 17.69 8.55 -2.13
N THR A 518 18.78 9.11 -2.66
CA THR A 518 18.94 9.35 -4.11
C THR A 518 19.08 8.04 -4.87
N ALA A 519 19.79 7.07 -4.29
CA ALA A 519 19.96 5.76 -4.91
C ALA A 519 18.64 4.99 -4.99
N GLU A 520 17.90 4.92 -3.89
CA GLU A 520 16.62 4.22 -3.80
C GLU A 520 15.56 4.85 -4.71
N MET A 521 15.49 6.18 -4.82
CA MET A 521 14.59 6.85 -5.76
C MET A 521 14.89 6.51 -7.22
N LEU A 522 16.17 6.55 -7.65
CA LEU A 522 16.57 6.16 -9.01
C LEU A 522 16.26 4.68 -9.30
N ILE A 523 16.47 3.80 -8.32
CA ILE A 523 16.16 2.37 -8.40
C ILE A 523 14.64 2.14 -8.51
N MET A 524 13.83 2.77 -7.66
CA MET A 524 12.36 2.65 -7.66
C MET A 524 11.73 3.21 -8.94
N VAL A 525 12.19 4.37 -9.42
CA VAL A 525 11.67 5.00 -10.65
C VAL A 525 11.94 4.13 -11.88
N TRP A 526 13.12 3.51 -11.99
CA TRP A 526 13.39 2.52 -13.03
C TRP A 526 12.62 1.19 -12.82
N ALA A 527 12.47 0.73 -11.57
CA ALA A 527 11.70 -0.47 -11.25
C ALA A 527 10.23 -0.33 -11.65
N HIS A 528 9.58 0.80 -11.31
CA HIS A 528 8.24 1.12 -11.79
C HIS A 528 8.17 0.98 -13.31
N ALA A 529 8.97 1.75 -14.05
CA ALA A 529 8.87 1.82 -15.51
C ALA A 529 9.16 0.47 -16.19
N SER A 530 10.15 -0.29 -15.70
CA SER A 530 10.57 -1.57 -16.29
C SER A 530 9.62 -2.74 -16.03
N PHE A 531 8.81 -2.70 -14.96
CA PHE A 531 7.74 -3.69 -14.73
C PHE A 531 6.36 -3.21 -15.21
N SER A 532 5.99 -1.95 -14.99
CA SER A 532 4.70 -1.41 -15.43
C SER A 532 4.63 -1.30 -16.96
N GLY A 533 5.74 -0.94 -17.60
CA GLY A 533 5.85 -0.58 -19.02
C GLY A 533 5.68 0.93 -19.27
N ASP A 534 5.39 1.73 -18.24
CA ASP A 534 5.15 3.17 -18.35
C ASP A 534 6.41 3.98 -18.06
N GLY A 535 6.92 4.66 -19.09
CA GLY A 535 8.04 5.60 -19.00
C GLY A 535 7.63 7.07 -18.86
N SER A 536 6.39 7.37 -18.49
CA SER A 536 5.87 8.73 -18.27
C SER A 536 6.76 9.53 -17.30
N LEU A 537 6.96 9.03 -16.07
CA LEU A 537 7.80 9.65 -15.04
C LEU A 537 9.25 9.80 -15.50
N LEU A 538 9.81 8.81 -16.22
CA LEU A 538 11.16 8.88 -16.79
C LEU A 538 11.31 10.08 -17.74
N SER A 539 10.29 10.31 -18.56
CA SER A 539 10.26 11.37 -19.57
C SER A 539 10.06 12.75 -18.94
N LEU A 540 9.22 12.81 -17.91
CA LEU A 540 8.80 14.05 -17.25
C LEU A 540 9.88 14.61 -16.31
N TYR A 541 10.56 13.74 -15.55
CA TYR A 541 11.50 14.13 -14.50
C TYR A 541 12.98 13.93 -14.86
N TYR A 542 13.30 13.59 -16.12
CA TYR A 542 14.66 13.24 -16.55
C TYR A 542 15.75 14.22 -16.10
N SER A 543 15.49 15.54 -16.13
CA SER A 543 16.51 16.52 -15.72
C SER A 543 16.89 16.38 -14.25
N THR A 544 15.91 16.18 -13.35
CA THR A 544 16.12 15.94 -11.92
C THR A 544 16.84 14.61 -11.70
N LEU A 545 16.41 13.54 -12.36
CA LEU A 545 17.05 12.22 -12.28
C LEU A 545 18.52 12.24 -12.77
N ARG A 546 18.82 13.06 -13.79
CA ARG A 546 20.17 13.27 -14.32
C ARG A 546 21.04 14.09 -13.36
N GLU A 547 20.52 15.18 -12.82
CA GLU A 547 21.19 16.04 -11.83
C GLU A 547 21.52 15.27 -10.54
N TRP A 548 20.58 14.47 -10.04
CA TRP A 548 20.79 13.50 -8.97
C TRP A 548 21.92 12.50 -9.26
N THR A 549 21.99 11.98 -10.50
CA THR A 549 23.02 11.01 -10.90
C THR A 549 24.38 11.69 -11.08
N GLU A 550 24.42 12.94 -11.53
CA GLU A 550 25.63 13.78 -11.59
C GLU A 550 26.18 13.99 -10.17
N TRP A 551 25.35 14.48 -9.23
CA TRP A 551 25.73 14.64 -7.82
C TRP A 551 26.19 13.33 -7.17
N LEU A 552 25.48 12.22 -7.42
CA LEU A 552 25.81 10.90 -6.87
C LEU A 552 27.17 10.39 -7.35
N ILE A 553 27.64 10.80 -8.54
CA ILE A 553 29.00 10.50 -9.03
C ILE A 553 30.04 11.43 -8.37
N GLU A 554 29.69 12.69 -8.10
CA GLU A 554 30.54 13.64 -7.37
C GLU A 554 30.82 13.20 -5.93
N GLN A 555 29.87 12.55 -5.24
CA GLN A 555 30.09 11.96 -3.90
C GLN A 555 30.98 10.70 -3.90
N HIS A 556 31.47 10.26 -5.06
CA HIS A 556 32.42 9.15 -5.20
C HIS A 556 31.95 7.85 -4.51
N PRO A 557 30.83 7.24 -4.95
CA PRO A 557 30.08 6.21 -4.21
C PRO A 557 30.84 4.87 -4.10
N SER A 558 32.01 4.75 -4.73
CA SER A 558 32.96 3.68 -4.41
C SER A 558 33.62 3.83 -3.05
N LYS A 559 33.49 4.98 -2.35
CA LYS A 559 33.99 5.28 -1.00
C LYS A 559 33.07 6.29 -0.28
N PRO A 560 31.85 5.91 0.11
CA PRO A 560 30.94 6.83 0.80
C PRO A 560 31.49 7.19 2.18
N ASP A 561 31.46 8.47 2.55
CA ASP A 561 31.71 8.94 3.93
C ASP A 561 30.38 9.28 4.66
N ASP A 562 29.26 8.89 4.05
CA ASP A 562 27.86 9.11 4.45
C ASP A 562 27.31 8.05 5.43
N ALA A 563 26.09 8.29 5.90
CA ALA A 563 25.31 7.39 6.73
C ALA A 563 24.27 6.60 5.92
N THR A 564 23.78 5.51 6.53
CA THR A 564 22.69 4.67 6.03
C THR A 564 21.41 4.90 6.81
N LEU A 565 20.28 4.60 6.19
CA LEU A 565 18.95 4.84 6.74
C LEU A 565 18.57 3.87 7.87
N ASP A 566 19.37 2.80 8.08
CA ASP A 566 19.32 1.93 9.27
C ASP A 566 20.16 2.43 10.46
N GLY A 567 20.86 3.58 10.31
CA GLY A 567 21.50 4.31 11.40
C GLY A 567 23.00 4.05 11.59
N LEU A 568 23.66 3.37 10.66
CA LEU A 568 25.13 3.29 10.64
C LEU A 568 25.73 4.51 9.93
N SER A 569 26.83 5.05 10.47
CA SER A 569 27.50 6.28 9.97
C SER A 569 29.02 6.12 9.89
N ASN A 570 29.46 4.96 9.39
CA ASN A 570 30.88 4.65 9.21
C ASN A 570 31.33 4.99 7.79
N PRO A 571 32.51 5.58 7.60
CA PRO A 571 33.05 5.78 6.26
C PRO A 571 33.37 4.44 5.59
N ASN A 572 33.34 4.42 4.26
CA ASN A 572 33.64 3.29 3.39
C ASN A 572 32.70 2.09 3.59
N MET A 573 31.40 2.34 3.81
CA MET A 573 30.37 1.30 3.96
C MET A 573 30.01 0.58 2.65
N THR A 574 30.11 -0.75 2.68
CA THR A 574 29.89 -1.64 1.53
C THR A 574 28.46 -1.58 0.98
N ASN A 575 27.46 -1.61 1.86
CA ASN A 575 26.05 -1.75 1.46
C ASN A 575 25.46 -0.42 0.92
N LEU A 576 25.97 0.70 1.43
CA LEU A 576 25.67 2.04 0.92
C LEU A 576 26.29 2.25 -0.47
N ALA A 577 27.58 1.89 -0.62
CA ALA A 577 28.31 1.98 -1.88
C ALA A 577 27.63 1.24 -3.04
N ILE A 578 27.18 0.00 -2.82
CA ILE A 578 26.52 -0.78 -3.89
C ILE A 578 25.16 -0.21 -4.29
N SER A 579 24.43 0.43 -3.36
CA SER A 579 23.17 1.13 -3.69
C SER A 579 23.41 2.24 -4.71
N GLY A 580 24.36 3.14 -4.45
CA GLY A 580 24.71 4.22 -5.38
C GLY A 580 25.22 3.71 -6.74
N ILE A 581 25.96 2.60 -6.77
CA ILE A 581 26.43 1.98 -8.01
C ILE A 581 25.27 1.40 -8.83
N LEU A 582 24.28 0.78 -8.18
CA LEU A 582 23.08 0.23 -8.83
C LEU A 582 22.12 1.34 -9.28
N ALA A 583 22.08 2.47 -8.59
CA ALA A 583 21.35 3.66 -9.02
C ALA A 583 21.94 4.30 -10.29
N ILE A 584 23.27 4.42 -10.39
CA ILE A 584 23.93 4.86 -11.65
C ILE A 584 23.63 3.87 -12.78
N ARG A 585 23.56 2.56 -12.50
CA ARG A 585 23.13 1.54 -13.47
C ARG A 585 21.66 1.68 -13.87
N ALA A 586 20.79 2.08 -12.95
CA ALA A 586 19.39 2.40 -13.22
C ALA A 586 19.28 3.63 -14.12
N MET A 587 19.99 4.72 -13.82
CA MET A 587 20.01 5.90 -14.68
C MET A 587 20.51 5.59 -16.09
N ALA A 588 21.53 4.73 -16.24
CA ALA A 588 21.97 4.28 -17.56
C ALA A 588 20.83 3.61 -18.36
N LYS A 589 19.93 2.87 -17.71
CA LYS A 589 18.73 2.27 -18.34
C LYS A 589 17.63 3.30 -18.61
N ILE A 590 17.46 4.31 -17.74
CA ILE A 590 16.55 5.44 -17.95
C ILE A 590 16.96 6.23 -19.19
N SER A 591 18.23 6.64 -19.29
CA SER A 591 18.82 7.35 -20.44
C SER A 591 18.64 6.59 -21.76
N GLU A 592 18.85 5.27 -21.74
CA GLU A 592 18.62 4.38 -22.90
C GLU A 592 17.18 4.48 -23.43
N VAL A 593 16.21 4.53 -22.51
CA VAL A 593 14.78 4.50 -22.80
C VAL A 593 14.25 5.88 -23.24
N VAL A 594 14.80 6.99 -22.75
CA VAL A 594 14.45 8.34 -23.21
C VAL A 594 15.26 8.84 -24.42
N GLY A 595 16.21 8.03 -24.92
CA GLY A 595 16.99 8.31 -26.12
C GLY A 595 18.29 9.10 -25.92
N GLU A 596 18.69 9.35 -24.67
CA GLU A 596 19.94 10.07 -24.34
C GLU A 596 21.13 9.11 -24.34
N ALA A 597 21.61 8.81 -25.56
CA ALA A 597 22.62 7.78 -25.79
C ALA A 597 24.00 8.10 -25.17
N ASP A 598 24.41 9.37 -25.10
CA ASP A 598 25.70 9.75 -24.50
C ASP A 598 25.67 9.56 -22.97
N ASP A 599 24.58 9.96 -22.31
CA ASP A 599 24.32 9.71 -20.89
C ASP A 599 24.30 8.21 -20.58
N HIS A 600 23.57 7.42 -21.37
CA HIS A 600 23.55 5.95 -21.25
C HIS A 600 24.96 5.35 -21.25
N ASN A 601 25.77 5.70 -22.25
CA ASN A 601 27.13 5.19 -22.40
C ASN A 601 28.04 5.64 -21.24
N ASN A 602 27.87 6.88 -20.77
CA ASN A 602 28.63 7.41 -19.64
C ASN A 602 28.26 6.70 -18.32
N TYR A 603 26.98 6.62 -17.97
CA TYR A 603 26.53 6.02 -16.72
C TYR A 603 26.77 4.51 -16.68
N LEU A 604 26.56 3.79 -17.80
CA LEU A 604 26.89 2.37 -17.89
C LEU A 604 28.38 2.13 -17.64
N LYS A 605 29.26 2.92 -18.28
CA LYS A 605 30.72 2.84 -18.07
C LYS A 605 31.11 3.13 -16.61
N ASN A 606 30.48 4.12 -15.98
CA ASN A 606 30.74 4.44 -14.58
C ASN A 606 30.30 3.29 -13.66
N ALA A 607 29.07 2.78 -13.78
CA ALA A 607 28.58 1.66 -12.97
C ALA A 607 29.48 0.42 -13.09
N THR A 608 29.87 0.02 -14.31
CA THR A 608 30.79 -1.11 -14.54
C THR A 608 32.19 -0.87 -13.95
N SER A 609 32.70 0.37 -14.01
CA SER A 609 33.99 0.73 -13.40
C SER A 609 33.93 0.73 -11.87
N LEU A 610 32.82 1.20 -11.30
CA LEU A 610 32.63 1.32 -9.86
C LEU A 610 32.37 -0.05 -9.21
N VAL A 611 31.52 -0.91 -9.79
CA VAL A 611 31.30 -2.27 -9.26
C VAL A 611 32.59 -3.09 -9.25
N SER A 612 33.42 -2.96 -10.29
CA SER A 612 34.72 -3.63 -10.39
C SER A 612 35.68 -3.22 -9.27
N GLN A 613 35.60 -1.97 -8.81
CA GLN A 613 36.38 -1.47 -7.67
C GLN A 613 35.76 -1.87 -6.33
N TRP A 614 34.44 -1.76 -6.20
CA TRP A 614 33.68 -2.13 -5.01
C TRP A 614 33.89 -3.60 -4.63
N GLN A 615 33.82 -4.53 -5.59
CA GLN A 615 34.10 -5.95 -5.36
C GLN A 615 35.51 -6.23 -4.80
N ILE A 616 36.48 -5.36 -5.09
CA ILE A 616 37.86 -5.46 -4.59
C ILE A 616 38.01 -4.81 -3.21
N LEU A 617 37.30 -3.70 -2.96
CA LEU A 617 37.39 -2.93 -1.71
C LEU A 617 36.56 -3.52 -0.56
N ALA A 618 35.40 -4.08 -0.87
CA ALA A 618 34.48 -4.73 0.07
C ALA A 618 34.80 -6.22 0.31
N GLY A 619 35.64 -6.83 -0.53
CA GLY A 619 35.95 -8.25 -0.49
C GLY A 619 36.85 -8.63 0.69
N SER A 620 36.37 -9.53 1.55
CA SER A 620 37.17 -10.28 2.51
C SER A 620 37.29 -11.75 2.08
N SER A 621 37.89 -12.59 2.93
CA SER A 621 38.03 -14.03 2.69
C SER A 621 36.67 -14.74 2.73
N GLY A 622 36.01 -14.84 1.57
CA GLY A 622 34.75 -15.58 1.38
C GLY A 622 33.47 -14.82 1.74
N HIS A 623 33.54 -13.52 2.00
CA HIS A 623 32.39 -12.67 2.35
C HIS A 623 32.66 -11.19 2.00
N LEU A 624 31.63 -10.35 2.10
CA LEU A 624 31.74 -8.90 2.03
C LEU A 624 31.78 -8.28 3.43
N THR A 625 32.61 -7.27 3.62
CA THR A 625 32.75 -6.56 4.90
C THR A 625 31.63 -5.53 5.11
N THR A 626 31.39 -5.09 6.36
CA THR A 626 30.51 -3.94 6.65
C THR A 626 31.13 -2.66 6.09
N THR A 627 32.41 -2.45 6.36
CA THR A 627 33.24 -1.33 5.88
C THR A 627 34.55 -1.85 5.28
N TYR A 628 35.10 -1.14 4.30
CA TYR A 628 36.33 -1.61 3.64
C TYR A 628 37.51 -1.69 4.62
N ASN A 629 38.39 -2.66 4.41
CA ASN A 629 39.58 -2.97 5.22
C ASN A 629 39.31 -3.53 6.62
N ASP A 630 38.09 -3.45 7.17
CA ASP A 630 37.72 -4.26 8.35
C ASP A 630 37.32 -5.68 7.90
N LEU A 631 38.35 -6.50 7.65
CA LEU A 631 38.25 -7.87 7.16
C LEU A 631 37.52 -8.85 8.11
N GLY A 632 37.19 -8.43 9.34
CA GLY A 632 36.41 -9.21 10.31
C GLY A 632 34.96 -8.75 10.47
N SER A 633 34.59 -7.59 9.94
CA SER A 633 33.21 -7.11 9.87
C SER A 633 32.42 -7.82 8.77
N TRP A 634 31.09 -7.86 8.89
CA TRP A 634 30.18 -8.40 7.87
C TRP A 634 28.76 -7.86 8.10
N ALA A 635 27.98 -7.76 7.03
CA ALA A 635 26.58 -7.34 7.11
C ALA A 635 25.69 -8.13 6.14
N LEU A 636 24.36 -8.03 6.33
CA LEU A 636 23.39 -8.39 5.31
C LEU A 636 23.44 -7.32 4.22
N ILE A 637 24.05 -7.63 3.06
CA ILE A 637 24.24 -6.67 1.97
C ILE A 637 22.95 -6.58 1.15
N TYR A 638 21.90 -6.06 1.79
CA TYR A 638 20.52 -6.08 1.31
C TYR A 638 20.34 -5.31 -0.01
N ASN A 639 21.16 -4.29 -0.29
CA ASN A 639 21.06 -3.50 -1.52
C ASN A 639 21.48 -4.27 -2.79
N LEU A 640 22.11 -5.45 -2.66
CA LEU A 640 22.27 -6.40 -3.77
C LEU A 640 20.92 -6.91 -4.35
N TYR A 641 19.81 -6.77 -3.61
CA TYR A 641 18.48 -7.13 -4.07
C TYR A 641 18.07 -6.37 -5.34
N ALA A 642 18.47 -5.11 -5.50
CA ALA A 642 18.14 -4.32 -6.68
C ALA A 642 18.78 -4.87 -7.98
N ASP A 643 20.01 -5.43 -7.93
CA ASP A 643 20.66 -6.08 -9.08
C ASP A 643 19.88 -7.32 -9.54
N LYS A 644 19.37 -8.12 -8.58
CA LYS A 644 18.54 -9.30 -8.85
C LYS A 644 17.18 -8.91 -9.41
N LEU A 645 16.46 -8.00 -8.73
CA LEU A 645 15.12 -7.55 -9.12
C LEU A 645 15.12 -6.95 -10.53
N LEU A 646 16.04 -6.03 -10.79
CA LEU A 646 16.12 -5.31 -12.07
C LEU A 646 16.85 -6.11 -13.16
N ARG A 647 17.37 -7.29 -12.81
CA ARG A 647 18.11 -8.21 -13.69
C ARG A 647 19.30 -7.52 -14.37
N PHE A 648 19.97 -6.64 -13.64
CA PHE A 648 21.12 -5.87 -14.15
C PHE A 648 22.33 -6.74 -14.42
N ASN A 649 22.54 -7.79 -13.61
CA ASN A 649 23.70 -8.69 -13.67
C ASN A 649 25.03 -7.90 -13.67
N LEU A 650 25.09 -6.87 -12.83
CA LEU A 650 26.23 -5.97 -12.69
C LEU A 650 27.29 -6.53 -11.71
N VAL A 651 26.86 -7.31 -10.73
CA VAL A 651 27.70 -7.92 -9.71
C VAL A 651 28.01 -9.38 -10.08
N ASP A 652 29.28 -9.80 -9.95
CA ASP A 652 29.72 -11.16 -10.26
C ASP A 652 28.96 -12.22 -9.44
N SER A 653 28.58 -13.33 -10.09
CA SER A 653 27.78 -14.40 -9.45
C SER A 653 28.44 -14.97 -8.19
N SER A 654 29.78 -15.06 -8.18
CA SER A 654 30.58 -15.55 -7.06
C SER A 654 30.44 -14.71 -5.78
N ILE A 655 30.08 -13.42 -5.87
CA ILE A 655 29.78 -12.58 -4.70
C ILE A 655 28.54 -13.12 -3.97
N TYR A 656 27.53 -13.55 -4.72
CA TYR A 656 26.29 -14.14 -4.18
C TYR A 656 26.51 -15.54 -3.61
N ASP A 657 27.30 -16.38 -4.28
CA ASP A 657 27.64 -17.72 -3.77
C ASP A 657 28.47 -17.64 -2.47
N ASN A 658 29.40 -16.68 -2.39
CA ASN A 658 30.16 -16.38 -1.19
C ASN A 658 29.26 -15.85 -0.05
N GLN A 659 28.38 -14.88 -0.32
CA GLN A 659 27.43 -14.34 0.68
C GLN A 659 26.48 -15.44 1.19
N THR A 660 25.95 -16.26 0.28
CA THR A 660 25.11 -17.42 0.62
C THR A 660 25.84 -18.36 1.56
N SER A 661 27.08 -18.75 1.22
CA SER A 661 27.92 -19.59 2.05
C SER A 661 28.21 -18.96 3.43
N TRP A 662 28.45 -17.64 3.48
CA TRP A 662 28.69 -16.91 4.71
C TRP A 662 27.46 -16.88 5.62
N TYR A 663 26.31 -16.42 5.12
CA TYR A 663 25.05 -16.37 5.87
C TYR A 663 24.60 -17.76 6.33
N SER A 664 24.80 -18.80 5.51
CA SER A 664 24.53 -20.19 5.89
C SER A 664 25.37 -20.64 7.08
N ASN A 665 26.67 -20.31 7.10
CA ASN A 665 27.56 -20.63 8.24
C ASN A 665 27.14 -19.93 9.53
N PHE A 666 26.69 -18.68 9.46
CA PHE A 666 26.19 -17.96 10.65
C PHE A 666 24.83 -18.51 11.12
N ALA A 667 23.88 -18.71 10.20
CA ALA A 667 22.55 -19.20 10.52
C ALA A 667 22.56 -20.60 11.14
N ASN A 668 23.45 -21.49 10.69
CA ASN A 668 23.64 -22.84 11.22
C ASN A 668 24.61 -22.91 12.42
N SER A 669 25.15 -21.79 12.90
CA SER A 669 26.10 -21.80 14.02
C SER A 669 25.41 -22.11 15.36
N ALA A 670 26.14 -22.75 16.28
CA ALA A 670 25.63 -23.05 17.63
C ALA A 670 25.40 -21.81 18.53
N SER A 671 25.67 -20.61 18.01
CA SER A 671 25.41 -19.32 18.64
C SER A 671 24.42 -18.46 17.82
N SER A 672 23.83 -19.03 16.76
CA SER A 672 22.80 -18.40 15.94
C SER A 672 21.56 -18.10 16.77
N SER A 673 20.83 -17.03 16.41
CA SER A 673 19.55 -16.71 17.03
C SER A 673 18.38 -17.36 16.29
N VAL A 674 17.43 -17.88 17.05
CA VAL A 674 16.12 -18.30 16.55
C VAL A 674 15.32 -17.16 15.91
N TYR A 675 15.67 -15.90 16.20
CA TYR A 675 15.06 -14.70 15.61
C TYR A 675 15.76 -14.23 14.31
N GLY A 676 16.70 -15.03 13.77
CA GLY A 676 17.44 -14.74 12.55
C GLY A 676 18.75 -13.98 12.78
N LEU A 677 19.39 -13.59 11.68
CA LEU A 677 20.67 -12.90 11.70
C LEU A 677 20.52 -11.40 12.04
N GLN A 678 21.53 -10.87 12.75
CA GLN A 678 21.72 -9.43 12.86
C GLN A 678 21.95 -8.78 11.48
N PHE A 679 21.46 -7.55 11.27
CA PHE A 679 21.63 -6.85 9.99
C PHE A 679 23.09 -6.44 9.73
N GLU A 680 23.83 -6.11 10.81
CA GLU A 680 25.25 -5.81 10.80
C GLU A 680 25.93 -6.60 11.93
N GLY A 681 27.11 -7.16 11.65
CA GLY A 681 27.79 -8.18 12.46
C GLY A 681 28.15 -7.80 13.90
N SER A 682 28.22 -6.51 14.25
CA SER A 682 28.40 -6.05 15.64
C SER A 682 27.09 -5.85 16.41
N GLN A 683 25.96 -5.75 15.71
CA GLN A 683 24.66 -5.39 16.28
C GLN A 683 23.91 -6.58 16.89
N LYS A 684 22.91 -6.26 17.73
CA LYS A 684 21.98 -7.23 18.32
C LYS A 684 20.56 -7.06 17.79
N THR A 685 20.45 -6.61 16.55
CA THR A 685 19.21 -6.18 15.90
C THR A 685 19.06 -6.88 14.56
N ALA A 686 17.88 -7.41 14.29
CA ALA A 686 17.47 -7.89 12.97
C ALA A 686 16.40 -6.96 12.40
N MET A 687 16.38 -6.85 11.07
CA MET A 687 15.48 -5.98 10.32
C MET A 687 14.77 -6.82 9.25
N SER A 688 13.48 -7.07 9.41
CA SER A 688 12.71 -8.05 8.61
C SER A 688 12.82 -7.80 7.10
N HIS A 689 12.77 -6.55 6.71
CA HIS A 689 12.79 -6.06 5.33
C HIS A 689 14.14 -6.32 4.68
N TRP A 690 15.23 -5.90 5.32
CA TRP A 690 16.60 -6.20 4.90
C TRP A 690 16.91 -7.71 4.88
N THR A 691 16.38 -8.47 5.85
CA THR A 691 16.50 -9.94 5.87
C THR A 691 15.79 -10.58 4.68
N LEU A 692 14.59 -10.12 4.28
CA LEU A 692 13.87 -10.65 3.12
C LEU A 692 14.44 -10.19 1.78
N PHE A 693 14.99 -8.98 1.69
CA PHE A 693 15.78 -8.53 0.53
C PHE A 693 17.00 -9.43 0.36
N THR A 694 17.69 -9.77 1.45
CA THR A 694 18.83 -10.70 1.45
C THR A 694 18.41 -12.14 1.13
N ALA A 695 17.24 -12.59 1.60
CA ALA A 695 16.68 -13.87 1.16
C ALA A 695 16.42 -13.91 -0.36
N GLY A 696 16.18 -12.75 -0.99
CA GLY A 696 16.10 -12.58 -2.44
C GLY A 696 17.44 -12.54 -3.19
N THR A 697 18.60 -12.53 -2.50
CA THR A 697 19.92 -12.49 -3.15
C THR A 697 20.71 -13.80 -3.07
N VAL A 698 20.41 -14.65 -2.09
CA VAL A 698 21.11 -15.93 -1.87
C VAL A 698 20.82 -16.97 -2.96
N THR A 699 21.76 -17.88 -3.20
CA THR A 699 21.75 -18.83 -4.32
C THR A 699 21.26 -20.25 -3.98
N ASP A 700 20.87 -20.51 -2.72
CA ASP A 700 20.29 -21.79 -2.30
C ASP A 700 19.06 -21.65 -1.37
N ASN A 701 18.13 -22.60 -1.48
CA ASN A 701 16.86 -22.58 -0.74
C ASN A 701 17.04 -22.73 0.77
N ASN A 702 18.03 -23.49 1.27
CA ASN A 702 18.18 -23.71 2.71
C ASN A 702 18.59 -22.42 3.43
N THR A 703 19.51 -21.66 2.83
CA THR A 703 19.92 -20.36 3.39
C THR A 703 18.78 -19.33 3.28
N ARG A 704 18.05 -19.30 2.15
CA ARG A 704 16.83 -18.49 1.97
C ARG A 704 15.78 -18.79 3.07
N ASP A 705 15.48 -20.06 3.27
CA ASP A 705 14.44 -20.49 4.20
C ASP A 705 14.86 -20.32 5.66
N SER A 706 16.16 -20.41 5.96
CA SER A 706 16.71 -20.04 7.28
C SER A 706 16.52 -18.55 7.61
N LEU A 707 16.69 -17.67 6.62
CA LEU A 707 16.46 -16.22 6.78
C LEU A 707 14.95 -15.92 6.97
N ILE A 708 14.08 -16.59 6.21
CA ILE A 708 12.62 -16.53 6.38
C ILE A 708 12.21 -17.00 7.79
N SER A 709 12.72 -18.14 8.25
CA SER A 709 12.33 -18.76 9.53
C SER A 709 12.68 -17.89 10.74
N GLY A 710 13.78 -17.15 10.69
CA GLY A 710 14.13 -16.15 11.72
C GLY A 710 13.10 -15.03 11.83
N VAL A 711 12.64 -14.50 10.69
CA VAL A 711 11.60 -13.45 10.63
C VAL A 711 10.22 -14.01 11.04
N TYR A 712 9.90 -15.24 10.61
CA TYR A 712 8.67 -15.95 11.02
C TYR A 712 8.63 -16.21 12.53
N THR A 713 9.76 -16.57 13.13
CA THR A 713 9.89 -16.78 14.59
C THR A 713 9.73 -15.46 15.36
N ALA A 714 10.23 -14.35 14.83
CA ALA A 714 10.00 -13.01 15.39
C ALA A 714 8.53 -12.56 15.24
N ALA A 715 7.93 -12.77 14.07
CA ALA A 715 6.51 -12.51 13.81
C ALA A 715 5.57 -13.35 14.70
N SER A 716 6.00 -14.55 15.09
CA SER A 716 5.29 -15.47 15.98
C SER A 716 5.63 -15.26 17.47
N ASN A 717 6.40 -14.23 17.85
CA ASN A 717 6.88 -14.05 19.22
C ASN A 717 5.79 -13.55 20.18
N ARG A 718 4.95 -14.46 20.68
CA ARG A 718 3.86 -14.16 21.62
C ARG A 718 4.29 -13.67 23.01
N GLN A 719 5.56 -13.31 23.26
CA GLN A 719 6.01 -12.80 24.57
C GLN A 719 5.38 -11.45 24.98
N SER A 720 4.99 -10.61 24.02
CA SER A 720 4.37 -9.29 24.26
C SER A 720 3.38 -8.95 23.14
N PHE A 721 2.35 -8.15 23.45
CA PHE A 721 1.39 -7.67 22.45
C PHE A 721 2.03 -6.55 21.60
N ILE A 722 2.42 -6.91 20.38
CA ILE A 722 3.17 -6.10 19.42
C ILE A 722 2.59 -6.40 18.03
N VAL A 723 2.31 -5.38 17.21
CA VAL A 723 2.01 -5.59 15.78
C VAL A 723 3.31 -5.87 15.02
N PHE A 724 3.30 -6.86 14.12
CA PHE A 724 4.48 -7.42 13.44
C PHE A 724 5.52 -6.35 13.04
N PRO A 725 6.66 -6.28 13.77
CA PRO A 725 7.56 -5.14 13.70
C PRO A 725 8.67 -5.35 12.68
N THR A 726 9.14 -4.25 12.07
CA THR A 726 10.24 -4.33 11.12
C THR A 726 11.59 -4.52 11.79
N THR A 727 11.78 -4.02 13.02
CA THR A 727 13.09 -4.01 13.70
C THR A 727 12.97 -4.53 15.13
N TYR A 728 13.76 -5.56 15.47
CA TYR A 728 13.67 -6.26 16.75
C TYR A 728 15.01 -6.84 17.21
N SER A 729 15.11 -7.10 18.51
CA SER A 729 16.30 -7.68 19.15
C SER A 729 16.47 -9.16 18.81
N ILE A 730 17.63 -9.56 18.29
CA ILE A 730 17.94 -10.99 18.08
C ILE A 730 18.16 -11.76 19.39
N THR A 731 18.23 -11.08 20.55
CA THR A 731 18.47 -11.78 21.84
C THR A 731 17.19 -12.43 22.39
N ASN A 732 16.01 -11.90 22.04
CA ASN A 732 14.73 -12.24 22.67
C ASN A 732 13.49 -11.91 21.80
N GLY A 733 13.68 -11.42 20.57
CA GLY A 733 12.61 -11.03 19.66
C GLY A 733 11.79 -9.83 20.13
N SER A 734 12.30 -9.00 21.05
CA SER A 734 11.57 -7.81 21.51
C SER A 734 11.62 -6.68 20.49
N LEU A 735 10.49 -5.99 20.30
CA LEU A 735 10.36 -4.76 19.52
C LEU A 735 11.51 -3.77 19.81
N GLN A 736 12.03 -3.16 18.75
CA GLN A 736 12.84 -1.94 18.82
C GLN A 736 12.13 -0.78 18.11
N THR A 737 11.69 -0.97 16.86
CA THR A 737 10.87 0.01 16.11
C THR A 737 10.02 -0.69 15.03
N GLY A 738 9.08 0.06 14.43
CA GLY A 738 8.40 -0.33 13.19
C GLY A 738 7.25 -1.32 13.35
N ALA A 739 6.64 -1.39 14.54
CA ALA A 739 5.37 -2.08 14.72
C ALA A 739 4.31 -1.50 13.77
N ALA A 740 3.59 -2.36 13.06
CA ALA A 740 2.60 -1.98 12.04
C ALA A 740 3.14 -1.26 10.77
N SER A 741 4.46 -1.12 10.59
CA SER A 741 5.04 -0.37 9.47
C SER A 741 4.73 -0.97 8.09
N PRO A 742 4.44 -0.16 7.05
CA PRO A 742 4.23 -0.62 5.68
C PRO A 742 5.53 -1.14 5.00
N ALA A 743 6.71 -0.86 5.56
CA ALA A 743 7.98 -1.46 5.11
C ALA A 743 8.02 -3.00 5.19
N GLN A 744 7.05 -3.64 5.87
CA GLN A 744 6.80 -5.08 5.75
C GLN A 744 6.38 -5.51 4.34
N GLY A 745 6.15 -4.59 3.38
CA GLY A 745 6.00 -4.94 1.97
C GLY A 745 7.22 -5.66 1.39
N ALA A 746 8.38 -5.57 2.04
CA ALA A 746 9.55 -6.37 1.75
C ALA A 746 9.33 -7.88 1.91
N MET A 747 8.28 -8.31 2.64
CA MET A 747 7.87 -9.73 2.65
C MET A 747 7.56 -10.23 1.23
N TYR A 748 7.18 -9.37 0.28
CA TYR A 748 6.95 -9.74 -1.12
C TYR A 748 8.23 -9.83 -1.99
N ALA A 749 9.43 -9.61 -1.45
CA ALA A 749 10.67 -9.57 -2.22
C ALA A 749 10.87 -10.78 -3.15
N LEU A 750 10.72 -12.00 -2.63
CA LEU A 750 10.88 -13.23 -3.42
C LEU A 750 9.79 -13.42 -4.49
N LEU A 751 8.59 -12.88 -4.29
CA LEU A 751 7.54 -12.87 -5.32
C LEU A 751 7.83 -11.83 -6.41
N ALA A 752 8.33 -10.65 -6.04
CA ALA A 752 8.65 -9.58 -6.99
C ALA A 752 9.78 -9.96 -7.97
N LEU A 753 10.75 -10.80 -7.55
CA LEU A 753 11.79 -11.35 -8.44
C LEU A 753 11.22 -12.14 -9.65
N ASN A 754 9.98 -12.62 -9.58
CA ASN A 754 9.32 -13.35 -10.66
C ASN A 754 8.53 -12.46 -11.62
N LEU A 755 8.38 -11.15 -11.34
CA LEU A 755 7.65 -10.23 -12.21
C LEU A 755 8.35 -10.08 -13.57
N PRO A 756 7.64 -10.16 -14.71
CA PRO A 756 8.25 -10.01 -16.02
C PRO A 756 8.58 -8.54 -16.32
N ASN A 757 9.79 -8.26 -16.80
CA ASN A 757 10.10 -6.94 -17.38
C ASN A 757 9.24 -6.74 -18.64
N LYS A 758 8.74 -5.52 -18.84
CA LYS A 758 8.04 -5.10 -20.06
C LYS A 758 8.91 -4.14 -20.88
N THR A 759 8.55 -3.97 -22.16
CA THR A 759 9.13 -2.89 -22.98
C THR A 759 8.61 -1.55 -22.48
N VAL A 760 9.50 -0.69 -22.00
CA VAL A 760 9.13 0.64 -21.47
C VAL A 760 8.74 1.57 -22.61
N SER A 761 7.60 2.24 -22.48
CA SER A 761 7.11 3.25 -23.41
C SER A 761 7.38 4.65 -22.85
N ALA A 762 8.38 5.34 -23.38
CA ALA A 762 8.78 6.68 -22.95
C ALA A 762 8.81 7.68 -24.12
N THR A 763 8.65 8.96 -23.82
CA THR A 763 8.85 10.04 -24.80
C THR A 763 10.35 10.25 -25.00
N GLN A 764 10.79 10.26 -26.26
CA GLN A 764 12.20 10.53 -26.57
C GLN A 764 12.50 12.02 -26.36
N ILE A 765 13.51 12.31 -25.54
CA ILE A 765 14.03 13.67 -25.30
C ILE A 765 15.07 13.99 -26.40
N GLY A 766 15.87 12.99 -26.78
CA GLY A 766 17.00 13.09 -27.70
C GLY A 766 16.65 13.12 -29.19
N SER A 767 16.19 14.26 -29.71
CA SER A 767 16.38 14.61 -31.14
C SER A 767 16.52 16.11 -31.42
N GLY A 768 16.82 16.90 -30.39
CA GLY A 768 17.24 18.30 -30.51
C GLY A 768 18.69 18.43 -30.98
N THR A 769 19.01 17.95 -32.20
CA THR A 769 20.38 18.01 -32.73
C THR A 769 20.96 19.43 -32.67
N ASN A 770 22.24 19.54 -32.28
CA ASN A 770 23.02 20.78 -32.37
C ASN A 770 23.27 21.15 -33.86
N GLY A 771 22.22 21.65 -34.50
CA GLY A 771 22.18 22.00 -35.90
C GLY A 771 22.97 23.28 -36.17
N SER A 772 24.26 23.14 -36.49
CA SER A 772 24.95 24.10 -37.35
C SER A 772 24.02 24.46 -38.52
N GLN A 773 23.80 25.76 -38.78
CA GLN A 773 22.75 26.25 -39.68
C GLN A 773 23.00 25.97 -41.17
N SER A 774 23.00 24.69 -41.56
CA SER A 774 22.75 24.26 -42.92
C SER A 774 21.27 24.51 -43.23
N LYS A 775 21.00 25.58 -43.99
CA LYS A 775 19.63 25.95 -44.41
C LYS A 775 19.02 24.88 -45.32
N LYS A 776 18.31 23.90 -44.74
CA LYS A 776 17.32 23.13 -45.50
C LYS A 776 16.13 24.05 -45.80
N SER A 777 15.89 24.28 -47.08
CA SER A 777 14.92 25.25 -47.57
C SER A 777 13.48 24.74 -47.44
N ASN A 778 12.61 25.51 -46.77
CA ASN A 778 11.17 25.27 -46.69
C ASN A 778 10.43 25.59 -48.02
N THR A 779 10.96 25.09 -49.14
CA THR A 779 10.48 25.35 -50.50
C THR A 779 9.02 24.94 -50.68
N GLY A 780 8.58 23.85 -50.04
CA GLY A 780 7.19 23.41 -50.05
C GLY A 780 6.23 24.38 -49.35
N ALA A 781 6.54 24.82 -48.13
CA ALA A 781 5.70 25.75 -47.37
C ALA A 781 5.68 27.15 -48.00
N ILE A 782 6.83 27.63 -48.51
CA ILE A 782 6.92 28.93 -49.20
C ILE A 782 6.18 28.88 -50.54
N ALA A 783 6.31 27.78 -51.32
CA ALA A 783 5.53 27.61 -52.55
C ALA A 783 4.02 27.54 -52.26
N GLY A 784 3.59 26.78 -51.25
CA GLY A 784 2.19 26.68 -50.85
C GLY A 784 1.60 28.04 -50.42
N GLY A 785 2.32 28.79 -49.59
CA GLY A 785 1.93 30.13 -49.15
C GLY A 785 1.86 31.14 -50.30
N VAL A 786 2.83 31.12 -51.22
CA VAL A 786 2.84 32.00 -52.39
C VAL A 786 1.74 31.62 -53.39
N ILE A 787 1.51 30.35 -53.68
CA ILE A 787 0.44 29.89 -54.57
C ILE A 787 -0.93 30.24 -53.98
N GLY A 788 -1.15 29.98 -52.69
CA GLY A 788 -2.38 30.36 -51.98
C GLY A 788 -2.60 31.88 -51.96
N GLY A 789 -1.56 32.66 -51.66
CA GLY A 789 -1.62 34.12 -51.66
C GLY A 789 -1.88 34.71 -53.05
N VAL A 790 -1.22 34.20 -54.10
CA VAL A 790 -1.45 34.62 -55.49
C VAL A 790 -2.85 34.23 -55.96
N ALA A 791 -3.34 33.04 -55.61
CA ALA A 791 -4.72 32.63 -55.91
C ALA A 791 -5.75 33.53 -55.21
N PHE A 792 -5.54 33.85 -53.93
CA PHE A 792 -6.41 34.74 -53.16
C PHE A 792 -6.42 36.17 -53.71
N ILE A 793 -5.26 36.71 -54.07
CA ILE A 793 -5.13 38.02 -54.72
C ILE A 793 -5.76 38.01 -56.12
N ALA A 794 -5.61 36.94 -56.89
CA ALA A 794 -6.26 36.80 -58.20
C ALA A 794 -7.80 36.72 -58.09
N ILE A 795 -8.32 36.01 -57.08
CA ILE A 795 -9.77 35.95 -56.78
C ILE A 795 -10.28 37.31 -56.33
N LEU A 796 -9.56 38.04 -55.46
CA LEU A 796 -9.91 39.41 -55.07
C LEU A 796 -9.85 40.38 -56.26
N ALA A 797 -8.83 40.29 -57.11
CA ALA A 797 -8.73 41.11 -58.32
C ALA A 797 -9.87 40.81 -59.31
N LEU A 798 -10.25 39.54 -59.46
CA LEU A 798 -11.40 39.12 -60.27
C LEU A 798 -12.72 39.61 -59.67
N ALA A 799 -12.90 39.52 -58.35
CA ALA A 799 -14.07 40.02 -57.65
C ALA A 799 -14.20 41.55 -57.78
N VAL A 800 -13.10 42.30 -57.61
CA VAL A 800 -13.06 43.76 -57.82
C VAL A 800 -13.28 44.12 -59.29
N PHE A 801 -12.76 43.33 -60.24
CA PHE A 801 -13.00 43.53 -61.67
C PHE A 801 -14.47 43.30 -62.04
N LEU A 802 -15.08 42.22 -61.55
CA LEU A 802 -16.50 41.93 -61.74
C LEU A 802 -17.38 42.98 -61.05
N TYR A 803 -17.05 43.40 -59.83
CA TYR A 803 -17.74 44.48 -59.12
C TYR A 803 -17.65 45.81 -59.87
N ARG A 804 -16.47 46.18 -60.41
CA ARG A 804 -16.26 47.38 -61.26
C ARG A 804 -16.81 47.22 -62.69
N ARG A 805 -17.32 46.05 -63.07
CA ARG A 805 -18.08 45.77 -64.30
C ARG A 805 -19.59 45.80 -64.03
N TYR A 806 -20.03 45.38 -62.85
CA TYR A 806 -21.41 45.43 -62.36
C TYR A 806 -21.84 46.87 -62.02
N THR A 807 -21.05 47.59 -61.23
CA THR A 807 -21.26 49.03 -60.91
C THR A 807 -21.07 49.98 -62.10
N ARG A 808 -20.59 49.48 -63.26
CA ARG A 808 -20.64 50.19 -64.55
C ARG A 808 -21.81 49.77 -65.46
N LYS A 809 -22.75 48.98 -64.93
CA LYS A 809 -24.04 48.65 -65.56
C LYS A 809 -25.27 49.05 -64.72
N ILE A 810 -25.07 49.54 -63.49
CA ILE A 810 -26.13 50.06 -62.62
C ILE A 810 -25.72 51.45 -62.10
N ILE A 811 -25.61 52.39 -63.04
CA ILE A 811 -25.72 53.84 -62.80
C ILE A 811 -26.56 54.37 -63.97
N GLY A 812 -27.79 54.76 -63.67
CA GLY A 812 -28.80 55.16 -64.65
C GLY A 812 -30.19 54.78 -64.16
N LEU A 813 -31.07 55.78 -64.12
CA LEU A 813 -32.42 55.81 -63.54
C LEU A 813 -32.50 55.99 -62.01
N ASP A 814 -32.99 57.19 -61.69
CA ASP A 814 -33.94 57.57 -60.63
C ASP A 814 -33.43 58.27 -59.35
N GLU A 815 -34.21 59.29 -58.96
CA GLU A 815 -34.00 60.27 -57.89
C GLU A 815 -35.02 60.03 -56.74
N ASP A 816 -34.73 60.57 -55.54
CA ASP A 816 -35.56 60.58 -54.31
C ASP A 816 -35.92 59.20 -53.69
N GLU A 817 -36.03 59.00 -52.36
CA GLU A 817 -36.19 59.95 -51.24
C GLU A 817 -35.65 59.38 -49.88
N LYS A 818 -35.27 60.28 -48.94
CA LYS A 818 -35.25 60.17 -47.45
C LYS A 818 -34.89 58.84 -46.69
N SER A 819 -33.79 58.90 -45.91
CA SER A 819 -33.79 58.94 -44.41
C SER A 819 -32.76 58.06 -43.65
N SER A 820 -32.19 58.63 -42.57
CA SER A 820 -31.62 58.01 -41.34
C SER A 820 -30.88 56.65 -41.44
N ARG A 821 -29.54 56.59 -41.50
CA ARG A 821 -28.54 56.79 -40.42
C ARG A 821 -28.56 55.78 -39.26
N SER A 822 -27.49 54.96 -39.15
CA SER A 822 -26.36 55.27 -38.25
C SER A 822 -25.10 54.48 -38.65
N PHE A 823 -23.91 54.93 -38.27
CA PHE A 823 -22.61 54.35 -38.67
C PHE A 823 -21.51 54.69 -37.63
N PHE A 824 -20.55 53.76 -37.47
CA PHE A 824 -19.12 53.88 -37.06
C PHE A 824 -18.55 55.28 -36.62
N SER A 825 -17.54 55.41 -35.73
CA SER A 825 -16.76 54.49 -34.86
C SER A 825 -15.59 55.26 -34.17
N ILE A 826 -14.64 54.55 -33.52
CA ILE A 826 -13.24 54.97 -33.20
C ILE A 826 -13.08 56.03 -32.08
N LEU A 827 -11.94 56.21 -31.38
CA LEU A 827 -10.90 55.38 -30.70
C LEU A 827 -9.71 56.32 -30.34
N PHE A 828 -8.98 56.03 -29.24
CA PHE A 828 -7.74 56.67 -28.74
C PHE A 828 -7.84 58.06 -28.06
N GLY A 829 -7.12 58.27 -26.93
CA GLY A 829 -7.17 59.57 -26.22
C GLY A 829 -6.43 59.83 -24.88
N SER A 830 -5.40 59.07 -24.45
CA SER A 830 -4.44 59.43 -23.36
C SER A 830 -4.95 59.68 -21.90
N LYS A 831 -4.02 59.69 -20.92
CA LYS A 831 -4.26 59.76 -19.44
C LYS A 831 -4.03 61.17 -18.87
N GLN A 832 -4.82 61.62 -17.87
CA GLN A 832 -4.35 61.81 -16.46
C GLN A 832 -5.33 62.53 -15.48
N VAL A 833 -5.41 61.97 -14.25
CA VAL A 833 -5.43 62.64 -12.91
C VAL A 833 -6.68 63.36 -12.33
N ARG A 834 -7.08 62.88 -11.12
CA ARG A 834 -7.86 63.49 -10.00
C ARG A 834 -9.26 64.10 -10.23
N SER A 835 -10.26 63.50 -9.56
CA SER A 835 -10.85 64.08 -8.31
C SER A 835 -11.83 63.09 -7.61
N THR A 836 -12.29 63.45 -6.41
CA THR A 836 -13.08 62.68 -5.41
C THR A 836 -14.04 63.65 -4.68
N PRO A 837 -15.02 63.26 -3.82
CA PRO A 837 -15.62 61.94 -3.47
C PRO A 837 -17.20 61.98 -3.39
N ARG A 838 -17.80 61.02 -2.66
CA ARG A 838 -19.18 60.92 -2.10
C ARG A 838 -20.33 60.58 -3.09
N GLU A 839 -21.36 59.81 -2.71
CA GLU A 839 -21.74 59.30 -1.37
C GLU A 839 -22.27 57.83 -1.33
N GLN A 840 -22.48 57.35 -0.10
CA GLN A 840 -22.83 55.99 0.40
C GLN A 840 -24.32 55.59 0.19
N PRO A 841 -24.86 54.41 0.63
CA PRO A 841 -24.32 53.47 1.65
C PRO A 841 -24.40 51.95 1.37
N LEU A 842 -23.70 51.17 2.21
CA LEU A 842 -24.08 49.82 2.72
C LEU A 842 -23.14 49.44 3.89
N ASP A 843 -23.67 48.77 4.92
CA ASP A 843 -22.95 48.28 6.12
C ASP A 843 -22.17 46.99 5.81
N GLN A 844 -20.97 46.67 6.33
CA GLN A 844 -20.34 46.76 7.67
C GLN A 844 -20.68 45.61 8.64
N TYR A 845 -19.76 44.63 8.73
CA TYR A 845 -19.29 44.04 9.99
C TYR A 845 -17.86 43.51 9.82
N HIS A 846 -16.94 43.97 10.66
CA HIS A 846 -15.58 43.45 10.85
C HIS A 846 -15.14 43.85 12.26
N ILE A 847 -14.32 43.04 12.94
CA ILE A 847 -13.84 43.29 14.31
C ILE A 847 -12.31 43.24 14.32
N GLU A 848 -11.69 44.25 14.95
CA GLU A 848 -10.29 44.26 15.38
C GLU A 848 -10.20 44.32 16.91
N PRO A 849 -9.07 43.91 17.53
CA PRO A 849 -8.94 43.82 18.98
C PRO A 849 -8.71 45.19 19.64
N TYR A 850 -9.13 45.30 20.91
CA TYR A 850 -8.87 46.46 21.76
C TYR A 850 -8.02 46.07 22.99
N THR A 851 -7.08 46.93 23.35
CA THR A 851 -6.27 46.81 24.57
C THR A 851 -6.31 48.10 25.37
N ASP A 852 -6.67 48.03 26.65
CA ASP A 852 -6.15 48.93 27.68
C ASP A 852 -6.06 48.18 29.04
N SER A 853 -5.62 48.89 30.08
CA SER A 853 -4.78 48.35 31.14
C SER A 853 -5.31 48.65 32.55
N GLY A 854 -4.98 47.78 33.52
CA GLY A 854 -5.47 47.97 34.90
C GLY A 854 -4.88 47.02 35.96
N SER A 855 -3.98 47.55 36.79
CA SER A 855 -3.57 47.08 38.13
C SER A 855 -2.90 45.69 38.32
N GLN A 856 -1.73 45.73 38.97
CA GLN A 856 -1.06 44.63 39.68
C GLN A 856 -1.79 44.31 41.01
N PRO A 857 -1.76 43.05 41.54
CA PRO A 857 -0.57 42.58 42.26
C PRO A 857 -0.22 41.07 42.16
N ARG A 858 1.07 40.77 42.35
CA ARG A 858 1.63 39.47 42.79
C ARG A 858 1.21 39.12 44.25
N PRO A 859 1.35 37.87 44.75
CA PRO A 859 2.17 36.77 44.22
C PRO A 859 1.48 35.37 44.19
N SER A 860 2.33 34.35 43.93
CA SER A 860 2.17 32.90 44.13
C SER A 860 1.75 32.05 42.92
N THR A 861 2.60 31.07 42.62
CA THR A 861 2.35 29.99 41.67
C THR A 861 3.17 28.78 42.13
N SER A 862 2.52 27.76 42.67
CA SER A 862 3.14 26.47 42.94
C SER A 862 3.27 25.69 41.63
N GLY A 863 4.47 25.32 41.22
CA GLY A 863 4.69 24.66 39.94
C GLY A 863 4.30 23.18 39.95
N TYR A 864 3.70 22.74 38.84
CA TYR A 864 3.81 21.37 38.34
C TYR A 864 4.28 21.46 36.89
N THR A 865 5.55 21.12 36.65
CA THR A 865 6.15 21.11 35.32
C THR A 865 5.88 19.79 34.63
N THR A 866 5.18 19.82 33.50
CA THR A 866 5.25 18.75 32.50
C THR A 866 6.67 18.67 31.95
N SER A 867 7.19 17.45 31.78
CA SER A 867 8.54 17.23 31.26
C SER A 867 8.44 16.65 29.85
N SER A 868 8.77 17.48 28.86
CA SER A 868 9.11 17.04 27.51
C SER A 868 10.62 16.77 27.46
N VAL A 869 11.00 15.56 27.04
CA VAL A 869 12.40 15.16 26.87
C VAL A 869 12.66 14.92 25.38
N PRO A 870 13.45 15.75 24.69
CA PRO A 870 14.00 15.38 23.40
C PRO A 870 15.11 14.35 23.61
N LEU A 871 15.12 13.27 22.82
CA LEU A 871 16.22 12.32 22.78
C LEU A 871 17.22 12.75 21.70
N SER A 872 18.50 12.74 22.07
CA SER A 872 19.63 12.90 21.15
C SER A 872 20.83 12.11 21.71
N PRO A 873 21.70 11.54 20.87
CA PRO A 873 22.66 10.54 21.31
C PRO A 873 23.87 11.14 22.02
N GLU A 874 24.30 10.55 23.14
CA GLU A 874 25.51 10.96 23.85
C GLU A 874 26.33 9.76 24.37
N SER A 875 27.55 9.62 23.86
CA SER A 875 28.61 8.81 24.49
C SER A 875 30.01 9.27 24.11
N ALA A 876 30.35 10.53 24.44
CA ALA A 876 31.70 11.09 24.24
C ALA A 876 32.21 11.79 25.52
N LEU A 877 33.26 11.24 26.15
CA LEU A 877 33.88 11.75 27.38
C LEU A 877 35.41 11.62 27.31
N PRO A 878 36.19 12.49 27.99
CA PRO A 878 36.32 13.88 27.56
C PRO A 878 37.79 14.36 27.46
N ARG A 879 38.10 15.29 26.54
CA ARG A 879 39.42 15.95 26.48
C ARG A 879 39.46 17.23 27.30
N ASN A 880 40.13 17.17 28.46
CA ASN A 880 40.50 18.36 29.22
C ASN A 880 41.68 19.10 28.56
N ALA A 881 41.62 20.43 28.48
CA ALA A 881 42.67 21.26 27.88
C ALA A 881 43.52 21.96 28.95
N GLY A 882 44.84 21.72 28.94
CA GLY A 882 45.81 22.37 29.83
C GLY A 882 47.08 22.75 29.07
N LYS A 883 47.41 24.04 29.02
CA LYS A 883 48.62 24.54 28.35
C LYS A 883 49.86 24.32 29.20
N ASN A 884 50.93 23.77 28.64
CA ASN A 884 52.27 24.26 28.97
C ASN A 884 53.32 24.01 27.86
N ARG A 885 54.45 24.73 27.94
CA ARG A 885 55.56 24.69 26.97
C ARG A 885 56.63 23.70 27.40
N GLN A 886 57.18 22.91 26.47
CA GLN A 886 58.63 22.78 26.20
C GLN A 886 58.91 21.75 25.08
N GLY A 887 59.97 21.99 24.29
CA GLY A 887 60.67 20.94 23.54
C GLY A 887 61.83 20.36 24.39
N PRO A 888 62.72 19.49 23.86
CA PRO A 888 63.21 19.56 22.47
C PRO A 888 63.48 18.21 21.74
N GLY A 889 63.70 18.32 20.43
CA GLY A 889 64.95 17.85 19.82
C GLY A 889 65.05 16.43 19.23
N SER A 890 65.56 16.40 17.98
CA SER A 890 66.30 15.29 17.34
C SER A 890 65.54 14.00 16.96
N SER A 891 65.87 13.32 15.86
CA SER A 891 66.81 13.68 14.77
C SER A 891 66.46 12.95 13.47
N VAL A 892 66.54 13.66 12.34
CA VAL A 892 66.59 13.05 11.00
C VAL A 892 68.00 12.53 10.74
N THR A 893 68.12 11.30 10.26
CA THR A 893 69.37 10.76 9.69
C THR A 893 69.07 10.18 8.32
N ALA A 894 69.51 10.86 7.27
CA ALA A 894 69.54 10.30 5.92
C ALA A 894 70.91 9.67 5.67
N LEU A 895 70.92 8.47 5.09
CA LEU A 895 72.10 7.86 4.45
C LEU A 895 71.69 7.27 3.10
N THR A 896 72.61 7.28 2.15
CA THR A 896 72.32 7.12 0.73
C THR A 896 72.88 5.84 0.12
N SER A 897 72.33 5.49 -1.05
CA SER A 897 72.97 4.74 -2.15
C SER A 897 73.44 3.30 -1.91
N SER A 898 72.82 2.36 -2.63
CA SER A 898 73.52 1.60 -3.68
C SER A 898 72.53 1.00 -4.68
N GLU A 899 72.91 0.94 -5.95
CA GLU A 899 72.13 0.32 -7.04
C GLU A 899 72.72 -1.05 -7.40
N ALA A 900 71.85 -2.03 -7.69
CA ALA A 900 71.98 -3.09 -8.72
C ALA A 900 71.08 -4.29 -8.38
N GLY A 901 70.30 -4.82 -9.34
CA GLY A 901 69.49 -6.02 -9.04
C GLY A 901 68.40 -6.47 -10.03
N SER A 902 68.32 -5.95 -11.26
CA SER A 902 67.31 -6.40 -12.22
C SER A 902 67.74 -7.66 -12.99
N SER A 903 66.95 -8.74 -12.94
CA SER A 903 66.99 -9.84 -13.94
C SER A 903 65.88 -10.90 -13.79
N THR A 904 65.42 -11.22 -12.57
CA THR A 904 64.64 -12.44 -12.30
C THR A 904 63.17 -12.42 -12.76
N VAL A 905 62.46 -11.28 -12.63
CA VAL A 905 61.01 -11.21 -12.94
C VAL A 905 60.71 -11.35 -14.43
N ALA A 906 61.59 -10.83 -15.30
CA ALA A 906 61.41 -10.86 -16.75
C ALA A 906 61.64 -12.24 -17.39
N ALA A 907 62.15 -13.23 -16.62
CA ALA A 907 62.32 -14.60 -17.08
C ALA A 907 61.01 -15.40 -16.98
N GLY A 908 60.38 -15.43 -15.79
CA GLY A 908 59.15 -16.21 -15.54
C GLY A 908 57.98 -15.82 -16.45
N LEU A 909 57.73 -14.51 -16.59
CA LEU A 909 56.71 -13.97 -17.52
C LEU A 909 56.93 -14.40 -18.99
N ARG A 910 58.15 -14.77 -19.37
CA ARG A 910 58.46 -15.24 -20.73
C ARG A 910 58.18 -16.73 -20.92
N GLU A 911 58.17 -17.50 -19.84
CA GLU A 911 57.90 -18.94 -19.82
C GLU A 911 56.38 -19.20 -19.73
N GLU A 912 55.65 -18.46 -18.89
CA GLU A 912 54.18 -18.49 -18.84
C GLU A 912 53.54 -18.14 -20.19
N VAL A 913 54.00 -17.06 -20.84
CA VAL A 913 53.50 -16.65 -22.17
C VAL A 913 53.79 -17.68 -23.27
N GLN A 914 54.81 -18.55 -23.10
CA GLN A 914 55.06 -19.66 -24.01
C GLN A 914 54.17 -20.89 -23.71
N ASN A 915 53.90 -21.20 -22.44
CA ASN A 915 52.90 -22.22 -22.08
C ASN A 915 51.50 -21.84 -22.58
N LEU A 916 51.04 -20.60 -22.33
CA LEU A 916 49.73 -20.12 -22.77
C LEU A 916 49.56 -20.14 -24.31
N ARG A 917 50.63 -19.88 -25.07
CA ARG A 917 50.62 -20.07 -26.53
C ARG A 917 50.45 -21.55 -26.91
N ARG A 918 51.17 -22.46 -26.25
CA ARG A 918 51.06 -23.91 -26.54
C ARG A 918 49.65 -24.42 -26.29
N GLU A 919 49.00 -24.00 -25.20
CA GLU A 919 47.62 -24.39 -24.88
C GLU A 919 46.59 -23.80 -25.85
N MET A 920 46.75 -22.55 -26.30
CA MET A 920 45.89 -21.99 -27.36
C MET A 920 46.03 -22.71 -28.70
N GLU A 921 47.24 -23.12 -29.08
CA GLU A 921 47.44 -23.91 -30.30
C GLU A 921 46.83 -25.32 -30.18
N GLU A 922 46.90 -25.98 -29.01
CA GLU A 922 46.19 -27.25 -28.76
C GLU A 922 44.67 -27.09 -28.77
N MET A 923 44.12 -26.02 -28.20
CA MET A 923 42.68 -25.72 -28.26
C MET A 923 42.21 -25.47 -29.69
N ARG A 924 43.00 -24.77 -30.52
CA ARG A 924 42.74 -24.63 -31.96
C ARG A 924 42.71 -25.98 -32.68
N MET A 925 43.67 -26.86 -32.41
CA MET A 925 43.72 -28.20 -33.00
C MET A 925 42.49 -29.04 -32.64
N ARG A 926 41.99 -28.95 -31.39
CA ARG A 926 40.74 -29.61 -30.98
C ARG A 926 39.50 -29.02 -31.66
N ALA A 927 39.42 -27.69 -31.78
CA ALA A 927 38.29 -27.02 -32.41
C ALA A 927 38.15 -27.34 -33.92
N GLN A 928 39.23 -27.77 -34.59
CA GLN A 928 39.24 -28.03 -36.03
C GLN A 928 38.87 -29.49 -36.43
N TYR A 929 38.79 -30.42 -35.46
CA TYR A 929 38.52 -31.85 -35.71
C TYR A 929 37.50 -32.49 -34.73
N GLY A 930 36.81 -31.70 -33.89
CA GLY A 930 35.75 -32.19 -33.01
C GLY A 930 34.44 -32.50 -33.76
N PRO A 931 33.75 -33.63 -33.49
CA PRO A 931 32.45 -33.93 -34.09
C PRO A 931 31.34 -33.05 -33.48
N SER A 932 30.38 -32.65 -34.32
CA SER A 932 29.22 -31.85 -33.90
C SER A 932 28.08 -32.76 -33.40
N PRO A 933 27.56 -32.57 -32.17
CA PRO A 933 26.35 -33.25 -31.70
C PRO A 933 25.11 -32.44 -32.06
N GLY A 934 24.14 -33.08 -32.72
CA GLY A 934 22.79 -32.55 -32.91
C GLY A 934 21.76 -33.40 -32.16
N SER A 935 20.65 -32.75 -31.77
CA SER A 935 19.32 -33.32 -31.49
C SER A 935 19.22 -34.78 -30.99
N GLU A 936 18.91 -34.94 -29.70
CA GLU A 936 17.98 -36.01 -29.27
C GLU A 936 17.25 -35.62 -27.98
N TYR A 937 15.92 -35.77 -27.96
CA TYR A 937 15.06 -35.61 -26.78
C TYR A 937 14.58 -37.00 -26.37
N GLY A 938 14.86 -37.40 -25.12
CA GLY A 938 14.33 -38.61 -24.51
C GLY A 938 13.41 -38.29 -23.32
N PRO A 939 12.29 -39.02 -23.13
CA PRO A 939 11.40 -38.80 -21.98
C PRO A 939 12.00 -39.35 -20.66
N PRO A 940 11.60 -38.80 -19.50
CA PRO A 940 12.12 -39.21 -18.19
C PRO A 940 11.54 -40.55 -17.70
N PRO A 941 12.23 -41.26 -16.78
CA PRO A 941 11.77 -42.51 -16.21
C PRO A 941 10.78 -42.32 -15.04
N GLU A 942 9.80 -43.22 -14.92
CA GLU A 942 9.02 -43.42 -13.70
C GLU A 942 9.88 -44.11 -12.62
N TYR A 943 9.59 -43.86 -11.33
CA TYR A 943 10.14 -44.61 -10.21
C TYR A 943 9.09 -44.95 -9.15
N VAL A 944 9.35 -46.08 -8.47
CA VAL A 944 8.61 -46.65 -7.34
C VAL A 944 9.41 -46.39 -6.05
#